data_AF-A0A423W581-F1
#
_entry.id   AF-A0A423W581-F1
#
_cell.length_a   1.000
_cell.length_b   1.000
_cell.length_c   1.000
_cell.angle_alpha   90.00
_cell.angle_beta   90.00
_cell.angle_gamma   90.00
#
_symmetry.space_group_name_H-M   'P 1'
#
loop_
_entity.id
_entity.type
_entity.pdbx_description
1 polymer ?
#
loop_
_entity_poly.entity_id
_entity_poly.type
_entity_poly.pdbx_seq_one_letter_code
_entity_poly.pdbx_strand_id
1 'polypeptide(L)'
;MDVIVSLLAAILVAVTVNCESTPTSTSWKQLTNTVSESSGVTVTVTATTSSSSGLNTDCATVTLTNNICETCITPNCIEIVPVTQSCGCPSAIPTSFVEYPCESGCGDIGCAANYVFFTEDCTTPTSSLSSNSSTTSVGNSTISVVNSTAPSTGTGVGGEDGATGGILHLSIYTGFEISQRTPLLKMNMPAPESKSDNSKVATLPENELGIARVESNTETQAIEVDTTYLTTTPLAKFYRSVLFQMILFGALSFVGPAMSDAISNLGGGGLSSPYLANLANALNYASGCLVTISGGPLINKLGIKWSCVIAAVTFPLAGSGYYTAARYGTQWYLLFETILGGFTGGFLYVAETTAMLSYPDPNDRGFYLGIWSAMRNSGSVIGGAINFATNYTRASSGGIAWSTYLIFLGFECTGVVWAFLLSPTKRVWRSDGTRVPTADTVTWRAEFSALWQHAQRRKTWLVFIPAFYSFFYGGTMGTYLSLHFSVRSRALSTLLSPIITIFIVMAYGRMLDMRSWSQAARAWLAFGLWLVPQIGCFIWIGIEYSRFGTSGGQGLDYGTDARRWAEAYLPYLIIFTTGYWTQLSLYWILGTFSTDVKSNARTGGLFRAFETCGQAVSYAINSNYGSDPRKPFYVNCAVLILAIPCMVFLIKQVPEVPAEIDIDAHTEKDGTIPQMLMLEARDICGGATGRNGGQLRPHAYSRYPLWSSRFGPEGALKLIKHEMAHLVAFKEALTEEGIVEEVCLKMGETFDAAMTEEAWQRLKGAYEIFVKDHGKEGEVIRECRLIEDPKEAEETTQMKGCIGAVVHPAGQIWPYKFVHALLRIVLETGSLNLQANTPVLKVSEKDKDGWITVSTSRGEVRTRTIVHATNRWASHLLPEFSNLIFPSLCTIAAIKAPEGFIKRTGAQHWDSYINNYHLQLPPPHNTIIIGGAKAVVAHYPHEWVRSDDENKLLPGVAEYFKAWPKSDVVDWPSKDNEAELGLETTEGGNWTGVESDSIDAFPFVGAVPDRPGHIVAAGFNGHGMPRILLSAAYITPLVLKELGVNWTAPKLVEKYPPLPEPFIATAERIRALQTADANAGYEASVKGHGESAKKTFCNEERCLFWKK
;
A
#
# COMPACT_ATOMS: atom_id res chain seq x y z
N MET A 1 -19.76 -16.28 -2.43
CA MET A 1 -20.80 -15.26 -2.72
C MET A 1 -21.89 -15.27 -1.65
N ASP A 2 -22.01 -16.41 -0.99
CA ASP A 2 -23.11 -16.89 -0.17
C ASP A 2 -23.20 -16.18 1.18
N VAL A 3 -22.08 -15.67 1.71
CA VAL A 3 -22.08 -14.79 2.89
C VAL A 3 -22.76 -13.45 2.58
N ILE A 4 -22.55 -12.88 1.38
CA ILE A 4 -23.18 -11.61 0.97
C ILE A 4 -24.66 -11.84 0.69
N VAL A 5 -25.01 -12.92 -0.01
CA VAL A 5 -26.41 -13.33 -0.22
C VAL A 5 -27.08 -13.65 1.11
N SER A 6 -26.40 -14.28 2.07
CA SER A 6 -26.93 -14.58 3.41
C SER A 6 -27.06 -13.35 4.29
N LEU A 7 -26.18 -12.35 4.20
CA LEU A 7 -26.35 -11.08 4.90
C LEU A 7 -27.46 -10.22 4.29
N LEU A 8 -27.55 -10.13 2.96
CA LEU A 8 -28.66 -9.44 2.29
C LEU A 8 -30.00 -10.17 2.52
N ALA A 9 -30.00 -11.51 2.52
CA ALA A 9 -31.16 -12.31 2.93
C ALA A 9 -31.48 -12.13 4.41
N ALA A 10 -30.50 -12.05 5.32
CA ALA A 10 -30.74 -11.77 6.74
C ALA A 10 -31.30 -10.35 6.95
N ILE A 11 -30.91 -9.37 6.14
CA ILE A 11 -31.51 -8.02 6.13
C ILE A 11 -32.95 -8.06 5.60
N LEU A 12 -33.22 -8.79 4.51
CA LEU A 12 -34.58 -9.02 3.99
C LEU A 12 -35.48 -9.83 4.95
N VAL A 13 -34.91 -10.78 5.69
CA VAL A 13 -35.58 -11.57 6.74
C VAL A 13 -35.86 -10.71 7.96
N ALA A 14 -34.91 -9.88 8.41
CA ALA A 14 -35.13 -8.92 9.49
C ALA A 14 -36.21 -7.87 9.16
N VAL A 15 -36.39 -7.53 7.89
CA VAL A 15 -37.47 -6.64 7.41
C VAL A 15 -38.82 -7.37 7.24
N THR A 16 -38.84 -8.70 7.05
CA THR A 16 -40.09 -9.47 6.89
C THR A 16 -40.63 -10.07 8.19
N VAL A 17 -39.82 -10.24 9.23
CA VAL A 17 -40.27 -10.71 10.56
C VAL A 17 -40.77 -9.56 11.43
N ASN A 18 -41.88 -8.91 11.02
CA ASN A 18 -42.84 -8.25 11.96
C ASN A 18 -44.16 -7.77 11.30
N CYS A 19 -44.74 -8.54 10.37
CA CYS A 19 -46.06 -8.24 9.78
C CYS A 19 -47.13 -9.32 10.03
N GLU A 20 -47.07 -10.02 11.17
CA GLU A 20 -48.17 -10.90 11.63
C GLU A 20 -48.52 -10.67 13.09
N SER A 21 -49.63 -9.97 13.34
CA SER A 21 -50.52 -10.22 14.49
C SER A 21 -51.79 -9.34 14.43
N THR A 22 -52.84 -9.86 13.79
CA THR A 22 -54.23 -9.61 14.22
C THR A 22 -54.94 -10.96 14.34
N PRO A 23 -55.71 -11.22 15.42
CA PRO A 23 -56.07 -12.59 15.76
C PRO A 23 -57.40 -13.04 15.16
N THR A 24 -57.40 -14.18 14.47
CA THR A 24 -58.58 -15.05 14.33
C THR A 24 -58.17 -16.52 14.36
N SER A 25 -59.02 -17.35 14.97
CA SER A 25 -58.75 -18.75 15.32
C SER A 25 -59.05 -19.74 14.18
N THR A 26 -58.28 -20.85 14.07
CA THR A 26 -58.81 -22.25 14.09
C THR A 26 -57.73 -23.36 13.94
N SER A 27 -57.37 -23.97 15.08
CA SER A 27 -57.24 -25.42 15.38
C SER A 27 -56.72 -26.51 14.40
N TRP A 28 -55.89 -27.41 14.96
CA TRP A 28 -55.63 -28.84 14.60
C TRP A 28 -54.79 -29.13 13.33
N LYS A 29 -53.99 -30.22 13.22
CA LYS A 29 -53.79 -31.40 14.09
C LYS A 29 -52.37 -32.01 13.91
N GLN A 30 -51.88 -32.70 14.94
CA GLN A 30 -50.67 -33.52 14.91
C GLN A 30 -51.00 -34.98 14.53
N LEU A 31 -50.08 -35.72 13.91
CA LEU A 31 -50.18 -37.18 13.77
C LEU A 31 -48.77 -37.81 13.70
N THR A 32 -48.50 -38.72 14.64
CA THR A 32 -47.36 -39.66 14.67
C THR A 32 -47.80 -41.03 14.17
N ASN A 33 -46.86 -41.89 13.78
CA ASN A 33 -47.00 -43.34 13.94
C ASN A 33 -45.64 -44.04 13.97
N THR A 34 -45.54 -45.04 14.83
CA THR A 34 -44.43 -46.00 15.00
C THR A 34 -44.75 -47.32 14.29
N VAL A 35 -43.75 -48.20 14.11
CA VAL A 35 -43.77 -49.62 14.53
C VAL A 35 -42.41 -50.29 14.23
N SER A 36 -42.05 -51.25 15.07
CA SER A 36 -40.82 -52.07 15.10
C SER A 36 -41.06 -53.48 14.55
N GLU A 37 -40.00 -54.22 14.17
CA GLU A 37 -39.69 -55.55 14.74
C GLU A 37 -38.32 -56.12 14.28
N SER A 38 -37.93 -57.30 14.79
CA SER A 38 -36.53 -57.68 15.06
C SER A 38 -36.22 -59.20 14.90
N SER A 39 -35.03 -59.63 15.38
CA SER A 39 -34.49 -61.02 15.49
C SER A 39 -33.88 -61.64 14.22
N GLY A 40 -32.81 -62.45 14.25
CA GLY A 40 -31.85 -62.92 15.29
C GLY A 40 -30.56 -63.43 14.57
N VAL A 41 -29.43 -63.82 15.18
CA VAL A 41 -29.18 -64.67 16.36
C VAL A 41 -27.78 -64.39 16.96
N THR A 42 -27.61 -64.68 18.26
CA THR A 42 -26.42 -64.44 19.11
C THR A 42 -25.55 -65.69 19.30
N VAL A 43 -24.22 -65.52 19.50
CA VAL A 43 -23.41 -66.39 20.40
C VAL A 43 -22.46 -65.52 21.23
N THR A 44 -22.31 -65.83 22.52
CA THR A 44 -21.58 -65.04 23.52
C THR A 44 -20.60 -65.94 24.29
N VAL A 45 -19.38 -65.46 24.57
CA VAL A 45 -18.60 -65.88 25.77
C VAL A 45 -17.87 -64.66 26.33
N THR A 46 -17.85 -64.55 27.66
CA THR A 46 -17.43 -63.38 28.45
C THR A 46 -15.99 -63.47 28.94
N ALA A 47 -15.23 -62.36 28.91
CA ALA A 47 -14.16 -62.08 29.89
C ALA A 47 -13.79 -60.58 29.95
N THR A 48 -13.97 -60.00 31.14
CA THR A 48 -13.29 -58.83 31.75
C THR A 48 -12.54 -57.79 30.89
N THR A 49 -13.08 -56.56 30.91
CA THR A 49 -12.35 -55.27 31.03
C THR A 49 -11.07 -55.05 30.22
N SER A 50 -11.23 -54.60 28.98
CA SER A 50 -10.46 -53.46 28.46
C SER A 50 -11.35 -52.64 27.52
N SER A 51 -11.63 -51.39 27.90
CA SER A 51 -12.54 -50.51 27.15
C SER A 51 -11.90 -50.03 25.86
N SER A 52 -12.37 -50.52 24.72
CA SER A 52 -12.03 -49.99 23.39
C SER A 52 -13.22 -50.06 22.44
N SER A 53 -13.21 -49.18 21.44
CA SER A 53 -14.23 -48.98 20.38
C SER A 53 -15.59 -48.42 20.83
N GLY A 54 -15.79 -47.13 20.52
CA GLY A 54 -17.01 -46.38 20.84
C GLY A 54 -16.97 -44.92 20.38
N LEU A 55 -16.54 -44.67 19.13
CA LEU A 55 -16.47 -43.35 18.49
C LEU A 55 -15.58 -42.29 19.18
N ASN A 56 -14.27 -42.55 19.22
CA ASN A 56 -13.31 -41.46 19.07
C ASN A 56 -13.01 -41.32 17.58
N THR A 57 -13.50 -40.25 16.93
CA THR A 57 -13.02 -39.86 15.60
C THR A 57 -11.71 -39.10 15.77
N ASP A 58 -10.64 -39.83 16.01
CA ASP A 58 -9.30 -39.25 16.11
C ASP A 58 -8.90 -38.66 14.74
N CYS A 59 -8.61 -37.36 14.73
CA CYS A 59 -8.10 -36.68 13.55
C CYS A 59 -6.70 -37.19 13.21
N ALA A 60 -6.48 -37.58 11.95
CA ALA A 60 -5.17 -38.02 11.50
C ALA A 60 -4.13 -36.91 11.71
N THR A 61 -3.03 -37.23 12.40
CA THR A 61 -1.89 -36.35 12.66
C THR A 61 -0.97 -36.28 11.44
N VAL A 62 -0.41 -35.11 11.14
CA VAL A 62 0.67 -35.00 10.14
C VAL A 62 2.01 -35.05 10.86
N THR A 63 2.87 -35.99 10.50
CA THR A 63 4.25 -36.04 11.01
C THR A 63 5.18 -35.27 10.08
N LEU A 64 5.82 -34.21 10.58
CA LEU A 64 6.88 -33.49 9.87
C LEU A 64 8.23 -33.79 10.50
N THR A 65 9.27 -33.87 9.67
CA THR A 65 10.63 -34.06 10.16
C THR A 65 11.31 -32.70 10.31
N ASN A 66 11.78 -32.38 11.51
CA ASN A 66 12.29 -31.04 11.83
C ASN A 66 13.80 -30.91 11.60
N ASN A 67 14.55 -31.96 11.95
CA ASN A 67 16.00 -32.07 11.72
C ASN A 67 16.32 -33.50 11.24
N ILE A 68 17.16 -33.63 10.22
CA ILE A 68 17.65 -34.90 9.67
C ILE A 68 19.18 -34.85 9.62
N CYS A 69 19.84 -35.87 10.17
CA CYS A 69 21.28 -36.04 9.98
C CYS A 69 21.61 -36.32 8.51
N GLU A 70 22.55 -35.58 7.93
CA GLU A 70 22.99 -35.71 6.53
C GLU A 70 23.55 -37.10 6.16
N THR A 71 23.97 -37.90 7.15
CA THR A 71 24.45 -39.27 6.94
C THR A 71 23.32 -40.32 6.87
N CYS A 72 22.07 -39.94 7.16
CA CYS A 72 20.92 -40.83 7.06
C CYS A 72 20.29 -40.78 5.66
N ILE A 73 20.01 -41.96 5.10
CA ILE A 73 19.38 -42.10 3.78
C ILE A 73 17.92 -41.62 3.86
N THR A 74 17.62 -40.51 3.18
CA THR A 74 16.26 -39.98 3.03
C THR A 74 15.56 -40.63 1.83
N PRO A 75 14.44 -41.35 2.03
CA PRO A 75 13.67 -41.89 0.91
C PRO A 75 12.82 -40.80 0.23
N ASN A 76 12.79 -40.81 -1.10
CA ASN A 76 12.14 -39.82 -1.99
C ASN A 76 10.60 -39.68 -1.89
N CYS A 77 9.97 -40.18 -0.82
CA CYS A 77 8.51 -40.21 -0.64
C CYS A 77 7.94 -39.03 0.18
N ILE A 78 8.70 -37.95 0.35
CA ILE A 78 8.26 -36.74 1.06
C ILE A 78 7.90 -35.65 0.04
N GLU A 79 6.62 -35.59 -0.33
CA GLU A 79 6.05 -34.48 -1.10
C GLU A 79 5.32 -33.53 -0.14
N ILE A 80 5.72 -32.25 -0.09
CA ILE A 80 5.08 -31.25 0.78
C ILE A 80 3.85 -30.69 0.05
N VAL A 81 2.69 -31.28 0.32
CA VAL A 81 1.39 -30.84 -0.20
C VAL A 81 0.60 -30.13 0.91
N PRO A 82 -0.06 -28.98 0.66
CA PRO A 82 -0.91 -28.34 1.67
C PRO A 82 -2.09 -29.26 2.03
N VAL A 83 -2.13 -29.72 3.28
CA VAL A 83 -3.20 -30.58 3.79
C VAL A 83 -4.44 -29.74 4.08
N THR A 84 -5.49 -29.89 3.28
CA THR A 84 -6.81 -29.34 3.58
C THR A 84 -7.47 -30.09 4.74
N GLN A 85 -8.30 -29.39 5.51
CA GLN A 85 -8.94 -29.95 6.70
C GLN A 85 -9.86 -31.11 6.34
N SER A 86 -9.57 -32.30 6.89
CA SER A 86 -10.42 -33.48 6.75
C SER A 86 -11.84 -33.19 7.25
N CYS A 87 -12.85 -33.45 6.41
CA CYS A 87 -14.23 -33.23 6.78
C CYS A 87 -14.65 -34.13 7.94
N GLY A 88 -15.00 -33.49 9.07
CA GLY A 88 -15.30 -34.15 10.34
C GLY A 88 -14.35 -33.76 11.48
N CYS A 89 -13.19 -33.16 11.19
CA CYS A 89 -12.28 -32.68 12.22
C CYS A 89 -12.65 -31.26 12.71
N PRO A 90 -12.87 -31.04 14.04
CA PRO A 90 -13.36 -29.77 14.57
C PRO A 90 -12.30 -28.65 14.65
N SER A 91 -11.03 -28.96 14.41
CA SER A 91 -9.90 -28.03 14.40
C SER A 91 -8.86 -28.43 13.35
N ALA A 92 -7.87 -27.56 13.11
CA ALA A 92 -6.72 -27.89 12.27
C ALA A 92 -6.06 -29.20 12.72
N ILE A 93 -5.58 -29.97 11.75
CA ILE A 93 -4.89 -31.25 11.99
C ILE A 93 -3.65 -30.99 12.86
N PRO A 94 -3.47 -31.72 13.98
CA PRO A 94 -2.27 -31.59 14.79
C PRO A 94 -1.04 -32.06 14.00
N THR A 95 0.04 -31.30 14.09
CA THR A 95 1.33 -31.63 13.50
C THR A 95 2.28 -32.14 14.59
N SER A 96 2.80 -33.35 14.45
CA SER A 96 3.85 -33.89 15.33
C SER A 96 5.21 -33.79 14.64
N PHE A 97 6.20 -33.24 15.34
CA PHE A 97 7.57 -33.17 14.82
C PHE A 97 8.40 -34.34 15.32
N VAL A 98 9.22 -34.90 14.43
CA VAL A 98 10.22 -35.92 14.76
C VAL A 98 11.61 -35.40 14.35
N GLU A 99 12.60 -35.67 15.18
CA GLU A 99 14.00 -35.29 14.97
C GLU A 99 14.87 -36.54 14.83
N TYR A 100 15.79 -36.52 13.87
CA TYR A 100 16.77 -37.58 13.62
C TYR A 100 18.20 -37.00 13.71
N PRO A 101 18.67 -36.59 14.89
CA PRO A 101 20.03 -36.09 15.08
C PRO A 101 21.07 -37.19 14.86
N CYS A 102 22.29 -36.80 14.45
CA CYS A 102 23.35 -37.73 14.05
C CYS A 102 23.82 -38.71 15.15
N GLU A 103 23.54 -38.41 16.41
CA GLU A 103 23.90 -39.26 17.56
C GLU A 103 22.96 -40.47 17.71
N SER A 104 21.73 -40.39 17.19
CA SER A 104 20.82 -41.52 17.04
C SER A 104 20.97 -42.12 15.65
N GLY A 105 21.61 -43.29 15.56
CA GLY A 105 21.79 -44.01 14.30
C GLY A 105 20.47 -44.23 13.55
N CYS A 106 20.52 -44.18 12.22
CA CYS A 106 19.37 -44.14 11.31
C CYS A 106 18.49 -45.40 11.42
N GLY A 107 17.55 -45.43 12.37
CA GLY A 107 16.60 -46.52 12.55
C GLY A 107 15.62 -46.63 11.37
N ASP A 108 15.25 -47.86 11.01
CA ASP A 108 14.45 -48.29 9.85
C ASP A 108 13.63 -47.20 9.12
N ILE A 109 14.30 -46.42 8.26
CA ILE A 109 13.65 -45.34 7.50
C ILE A 109 12.99 -45.91 6.24
N GLY A 110 11.65 -45.87 6.20
CA GLY A 110 10.88 -46.13 4.98
C GLY A 110 9.50 -45.48 5.05
N CYS A 111 9.09 -44.76 4.01
CA CYS A 111 7.71 -44.27 3.90
C CYS A 111 6.82 -45.25 3.12
N ALA A 112 5.63 -45.49 3.67
CA ALA A 112 4.46 -45.94 2.92
C ALA A 112 3.35 -44.91 3.17
N ALA A 113 2.95 -44.17 2.13
CA ALA A 113 1.95 -43.13 2.23
C ALA A 113 0.72 -43.50 1.39
N ASN A 114 -0.42 -43.69 2.04
CA ASN A 114 -1.71 -43.87 1.39
C ASN A 114 -2.51 -42.58 1.52
N TYR A 115 -2.59 -41.80 0.43
CA TYR A 115 -3.43 -40.61 0.37
C TYR A 115 -4.78 -40.94 -0.28
N VAL A 116 -5.85 -40.40 0.29
CA VAL A 116 -7.18 -40.36 -0.32
C VAL A 116 -7.57 -38.90 -0.44
N PHE A 117 -7.60 -38.40 -1.68
CA PHE A 117 -8.04 -37.04 -1.96
C PHE A 117 -9.57 -36.98 -2.00
N PHE A 118 -10.17 -35.90 -1.53
CA PHE A 118 -11.60 -35.63 -1.66
C PHE A 118 -11.82 -34.34 -2.46
N THR A 119 -12.97 -34.22 -3.10
CA THR A 119 -13.43 -32.94 -3.69
C THR A 119 -13.69 -31.89 -2.60
N GLU A 120 -13.73 -30.59 -2.94
CA GLU A 120 -13.99 -29.49 -1.98
C GLU A 120 -15.29 -29.70 -1.16
N ASP A 121 -16.27 -30.39 -1.75
CA ASP A 121 -17.56 -30.71 -1.12
C ASP A 121 -17.52 -31.95 -0.20
N CYS A 122 -16.37 -32.64 -0.09
CA CYS A 122 -16.14 -33.84 0.71
C CYS A 122 -17.06 -35.05 0.40
N THR A 123 -17.68 -35.11 -0.78
CA THR A 123 -18.67 -36.14 -1.15
C THR A 123 -18.10 -37.33 -1.92
N THR A 124 -16.91 -37.23 -2.51
CA THR A 124 -16.31 -38.31 -3.32
C THR A 124 -14.79 -38.39 -3.18
N PRO A 125 -14.22 -39.59 -2.93
CA PRO A 125 -12.78 -39.81 -2.95
C PRO A 125 -12.23 -40.04 -4.36
N THR A 126 -11.13 -39.37 -4.70
CA THR A 126 -10.37 -39.58 -5.94
C THR A 126 -9.46 -40.81 -5.77
N SER A 127 -9.53 -41.77 -6.70
CA SER A 127 -8.91 -43.10 -6.57
C SER A 127 -7.37 -43.08 -6.53
N SER A 128 -6.80 -43.98 -5.72
CA SER A 128 -5.36 -44.09 -5.44
C SER A 128 -4.51 -44.57 -6.61
N LEU A 129 -3.31 -43.99 -6.76
CA LEU A 129 -2.19 -44.62 -7.46
C LEU A 129 -1.38 -45.46 -6.48
N SER A 130 -1.11 -46.72 -6.85
CA SER A 130 -0.25 -47.63 -6.11
C SER A 130 1.09 -47.83 -6.84
N SER A 131 2.20 -47.78 -6.10
CA SER A 131 3.49 -48.28 -6.54
C SER A 131 4.08 -49.20 -5.46
N ASN A 132 4.42 -50.43 -5.85
CA ASN A 132 4.80 -51.50 -4.93
C ASN A 132 6.17 -51.26 -4.28
N SER A 133 6.31 -51.63 -3.00
CA SER A 133 7.59 -51.83 -2.32
C SER A 133 7.78 -53.31 -1.92
N SER A 134 9.00 -53.81 -2.07
CA SER A 134 9.43 -55.12 -1.58
C SER A 134 10.89 -55.06 -1.13
N THR A 135 11.22 -55.74 -0.03
CA THR A 135 12.34 -55.48 0.89
C THR A 135 13.55 -56.42 0.76
N THR A 136 14.74 -55.97 1.22
CA THR A 136 15.90 -56.73 1.79
C THR A 136 17.00 -55.74 2.29
N SER A 137 17.96 -56.10 3.15
CA SER A 137 17.83 -56.23 4.62
C SER A 137 19.19 -56.51 5.32
N VAL A 138 19.84 -55.51 5.93
CA VAL A 138 21.06 -55.63 6.80
C VAL A 138 21.03 -54.51 7.86
N GLY A 139 21.43 -54.64 9.14
CA GLY A 139 21.89 -55.82 9.88
C GLY A 139 22.90 -55.52 11.03
N ASN A 140 22.40 -55.01 12.17
CA ASN A 140 22.92 -55.17 13.56
C ASN A 140 24.21 -54.50 14.12
N SER A 141 24.01 -53.81 15.27
CA SER A 141 24.84 -53.75 16.51
C SER A 141 26.14 -52.88 16.53
N THR A 142 26.58 -52.22 17.63
CA THR A 142 26.35 -52.49 19.08
C THR A 142 26.56 -51.27 20.03
N ILE A 143 25.74 -51.21 21.09
CA ILE A 143 25.78 -50.54 22.44
C ILE A 143 27.22 -50.16 22.96
N SER A 144 27.50 -49.04 23.69
CA SER A 144 27.40 -48.90 25.17
C SER A 144 27.91 -47.56 25.80
N VAL A 145 27.20 -47.00 26.83
CA VAL A 145 27.67 -46.63 28.22
C VAL A 145 28.73 -45.48 28.41
N VAL A 146 28.72 -44.52 29.39
CA VAL A 146 27.79 -44.05 30.48
C VAL A 146 28.39 -42.82 31.24
N ASN A 147 27.56 -41.96 31.90
CA ASN A 147 27.81 -41.04 33.08
C ASN A 147 29.02 -40.04 33.11
N SER A 148 29.05 -38.95 33.92
CA SER A 148 28.04 -38.18 34.69
C SER A 148 28.64 -36.87 35.28
N THR A 149 27.79 -36.06 35.94
CA THR A 149 28.06 -35.19 37.12
C THR A 149 28.78 -33.82 37.00
N ALA A 150 28.15 -32.82 37.62
CA ALA A 150 28.63 -31.47 37.97
C ALA A 150 29.35 -31.49 39.38
N PRO A 151 29.60 -30.40 40.20
CA PRO A 151 29.03 -29.03 40.19
C PRO A 151 29.90 -27.80 40.67
N SER A 152 29.34 -26.60 40.49
CA SER A 152 29.34 -25.38 41.37
C SER A 152 30.63 -24.68 41.90
N THR A 153 30.68 -23.33 41.85
CA THR A 153 30.53 -22.39 43.03
C THR A 153 30.79 -20.88 42.73
N GLY A 154 30.02 -19.99 43.40
CA GLY A 154 30.39 -18.63 43.88
C GLY A 154 30.33 -17.39 42.96
N THR A 155 30.41 -16.12 43.42
CA THR A 155 30.11 -15.47 44.76
C THR A 155 30.21 -13.92 44.74
N GLY A 156 29.20 -13.17 45.24
CA GLY A 156 29.28 -11.74 45.69
C GLY A 156 29.26 -10.63 44.61
N VAL A 157 28.87 -9.34 44.82
CA VAL A 157 28.48 -8.48 45.99
C VAL A 157 27.51 -7.38 45.43
N GLY A 158 26.35 -6.96 45.99
CA GLY A 158 26.08 -6.12 47.19
C GLY A 158 26.16 -4.58 46.89
N GLY A 159 25.23 -3.67 47.22
CA GLY A 159 23.88 -3.71 47.84
C GLY A 159 23.26 -2.29 48.05
N GLU A 160 21.99 -2.20 48.48
CA GLU A 160 21.29 -1.09 49.24
C GLU A 160 21.16 0.34 48.59
N ASP A 161 20.15 1.21 48.83
CA ASP A 161 18.99 1.21 49.77
C ASP A 161 17.83 2.22 49.40
N GLY A 162 16.66 2.11 50.07
CA GLY A 162 15.62 3.16 50.36
C GLY A 162 14.92 3.99 49.24
N ALA A 163 13.61 3.85 48.95
CA ALA A 163 12.42 4.41 49.66
C ALA A 163 12.37 5.97 49.75
N THR A 164 11.34 6.74 49.38
CA THR A 164 9.88 6.70 49.70
C THR A 164 9.04 7.60 48.74
N GLY A 165 7.70 7.51 48.76
CA GLY A 165 6.81 8.26 47.85
C GLY A 165 6.27 9.63 48.35
N GLY A 166 5.54 10.33 47.46
CA GLY A 166 4.87 11.62 47.70
C GLY A 166 3.74 11.89 46.70
N ILE A 167 2.71 12.67 47.08
CA ILE A 167 1.40 12.78 46.42
C ILE A 167 1.04 14.25 46.13
N LEU A 168 0.24 14.49 45.06
CA LEU A 168 -0.37 15.78 44.65
C LEU A 168 0.63 16.87 44.15
N HIS A 169 0.26 17.88 43.34
CA HIS A 169 -1.06 18.46 43.10
C HIS A 169 -1.23 19.01 41.66
N LEU A 170 -2.48 19.08 41.19
CA LEU A 170 -2.88 19.77 39.95
C LEU A 170 -2.90 21.30 40.18
N SER A 171 -2.38 22.10 39.23
CA SER A 171 -2.56 23.56 39.20
C SER A 171 -2.74 24.09 37.78
N ILE A 172 -3.80 24.89 37.60
CA ILE A 172 -4.18 25.57 36.36
C ILE A 172 -3.51 26.94 36.33
N TYR A 173 -2.99 27.37 35.18
CA TYR A 173 -2.68 28.79 34.94
C TYR A 173 -3.36 29.30 33.67
N THR A 174 -4.31 30.21 33.87
CA THR A 174 -4.93 31.02 32.83
C THR A 174 -4.02 32.21 32.51
N GLY A 175 -3.66 32.39 31.23
CA GLY A 175 -2.91 33.54 30.74
C GLY A 175 -3.48 34.03 29.41
N PHE A 176 -4.51 34.87 29.47
CA PHE A 176 -4.99 35.64 28.32
C PHE A 176 -4.14 36.90 28.22
N GLU A 177 -3.37 37.06 27.14
CA GLU A 177 -2.83 38.37 26.76
C GLU A 177 -3.11 38.68 25.29
N ILE A 178 -3.60 39.90 25.06
CA ILE A 178 -4.08 40.40 23.78
C ILE A 178 -2.94 41.14 23.11
N SER A 179 -2.34 40.57 22.06
CA SER A 179 -1.41 41.31 21.21
C SER A 179 -2.12 41.82 19.95
N GLN A 180 -1.99 43.12 19.70
CA GLN A 180 -2.79 43.86 18.72
C GLN A 180 -2.21 43.73 17.30
N ARG A 181 -3.10 43.65 16.29
CA ARG A 181 -2.77 44.12 14.92
C ARG A 181 -2.57 45.64 15.01
N THR A 182 -1.60 46.28 14.36
CA THR A 182 -1.47 46.69 12.94
C THR A 182 -0.30 47.74 12.90
N PRO A 183 0.12 48.40 11.79
CA PRO A 183 -0.01 48.13 10.36
C PRO A 183 1.34 48.19 9.58
N LEU A 184 1.23 48.06 8.25
CA LEU A 184 2.28 48.32 7.26
C LEU A 184 2.93 49.71 7.36
N LEU A 185 4.22 49.81 7.01
CA LEU A 185 4.91 51.07 6.69
C LEU A 185 5.63 50.95 5.33
N LYS A 186 5.38 51.90 4.43
CA LYS A 186 5.97 52.01 3.08
C LYS A 186 7.26 52.84 3.11
N MET A 187 8.18 52.56 2.17
CA MET A 187 9.01 53.49 1.35
C MET A 187 10.20 52.68 0.76
N ASN A 188 10.76 52.94 -0.43
CA ASN A 188 10.57 54.07 -1.35
C ASN A 188 10.75 53.68 -2.85
N MET A 189 10.35 54.61 -3.72
CA MET A 189 10.34 54.58 -5.20
C MET A 189 11.75 54.82 -5.82
N PRO A 190 12.01 54.69 -7.16
CA PRO A 190 11.23 55.33 -8.24
C PRO A 190 11.03 54.57 -9.58
N ALA A 191 10.10 55.11 -10.38
CA ALA A 191 9.85 54.76 -11.79
C ALA A 191 10.76 55.56 -12.75
N PRO A 192 10.64 55.31 -14.07
CA PRO A 192 10.33 56.45 -14.94
C PRO A 192 9.14 56.21 -15.87
N GLU A 193 8.59 57.33 -16.36
CA GLU A 193 7.43 57.42 -17.25
C GLU A 193 7.82 57.17 -18.72
N SER A 194 6.88 56.71 -19.57
CA SER A 194 6.30 57.58 -20.61
C SER A 194 5.32 56.89 -21.58
N LYS A 195 4.20 57.61 -21.81
CA LYS A 195 3.44 57.80 -23.07
C LYS A 195 2.97 56.59 -23.91
N SER A 196 1.63 56.56 -24.02
CA SER A 196 0.80 56.11 -25.14
C SER A 196 1.42 56.18 -26.55
N ASP A 197 1.07 55.20 -27.40
CA ASP A 197 0.16 55.48 -28.52
C ASP A 197 -0.64 54.23 -28.96
N ASN A 198 -1.67 54.45 -29.77
CA ASN A 198 -2.62 53.45 -30.26
C ASN A 198 -2.26 52.90 -31.66
N SER A 199 -2.83 51.71 -31.93
CA SER A 199 -3.41 51.28 -33.22
C SER A 199 -2.64 50.34 -34.18
N LYS A 200 -3.48 49.52 -34.82
CA LYS A 200 -3.36 48.80 -36.11
C LYS A 200 -2.88 47.34 -36.14
N VAL A 201 -3.86 46.54 -36.58
CA VAL A 201 -3.85 45.14 -37.05
C VAL A 201 -2.97 44.94 -38.29
N ALA A 202 -2.25 43.81 -38.36
CA ALA A 202 -1.96 43.06 -39.59
C ALA A 202 -1.51 41.61 -39.26
N THR A 203 -1.64 40.68 -40.20
CA THR A 203 -1.45 39.22 -40.00
C THR A 203 -0.39 38.60 -40.93
N LEU A 204 0.48 37.73 -40.36
CA LEU A 204 1.29 36.67 -41.02
C LEU A 204 2.42 37.17 -41.99
N PRO A 205 3.48 36.36 -42.31
CA PRO A 205 3.66 34.90 -42.14
C PRO A 205 4.98 34.44 -41.47
N GLU A 206 5.24 33.13 -41.47
CA GLU A 206 6.44 32.45 -40.91
C GLU A 206 7.69 32.56 -41.82
N ASN A 207 8.86 32.95 -41.28
CA ASN A 207 10.05 32.08 -41.14
C ASN A 207 11.34 32.79 -40.64
N GLU A 208 12.11 32.02 -39.87
CA GLU A 208 13.57 32.10 -39.58
C GLU A 208 14.23 33.25 -38.78
N LEU A 209 15.29 32.83 -38.05
CA LEU A 209 16.42 33.59 -37.47
C LEU A 209 16.23 34.44 -36.20
N GLY A 210 16.42 33.79 -35.04
CA GLY A 210 17.64 34.10 -34.26
C GLY A 210 17.52 34.74 -32.85
N ILE A 211 18.44 34.27 -31.99
CA ILE A 211 18.94 34.91 -30.75
C ILE A 211 18.07 34.82 -29.48
N ALA A 212 18.47 33.84 -28.67
CA ALA A 212 18.41 33.74 -27.21
C ALA A 212 17.86 34.93 -26.38
N ARG A 213 16.97 34.58 -25.44
CA ARG A 213 17.07 35.08 -24.06
C ARG A 213 17.14 33.92 -23.08
N VAL A 214 18.14 33.98 -22.21
CA VAL A 214 18.24 33.14 -21.01
C VAL A 214 17.23 33.68 -20.00
N GLU A 215 16.22 32.90 -19.66
CA GLU A 215 15.48 33.07 -18.41
C GLU A 215 15.96 32.00 -17.42
N SER A 216 16.49 32.46 -16.30
CA SER A 216 17.03 31.62 -15.24
C SER A 216 15.89 31.12 -14.35
N ASN A 217 15.22 30.05 -14.77
CA ASN A 217 14.15 29.44 -13.97
C ASN A 217 14.73 28.54 -12.88
N THR A 218 15.14 29.16 -11.77
CA THR A 218 14.98 28.56 -10.44
C THR A 218 13.48 28.39 -10.17
N GLU A 219 12.90 27.33 -10.73
CA GLU A 219 11.54 26.90 -10.41
C GLU A 219 11.56 25.98 -9.20
N THR A 220 11.38 26.59 -8.03
CA THR A 220 10.54 25.99 -6.99
C THR A 220 9.26 25.51 -7.68
N GLN A 221 8.86 24.24 -7.51
CA GLN A 221 7.69 23.64 -8.18
C GLN A 221 6.49 24.61 -8.16
N ALA A 222 6.22 25.21 -9.31
CA ALA A 222 5.10 26.12 -9.45
C ALA A 222 3.82 25.27 -9.44
N ILE A 223 3.05 25.39 -8.36
CA ILE A 223 1.63 24.99 -8.36
C ILE A 223 1.01 25.64 -9.59
N GLU A 224 0.50 24.85 -10.53
CA GLU A 224 -0.02 25.35 -11.81
C GLU A 224 -1.35 26.09 -11.57
N VAL A 225 -1.24 27.36 -11.16
CA VAL A 225 -2.39 28.23 -10.88
C VAL A 225 -3.08 28.53 -12.21
N ASP A 226 -4.27 27.94 -12.38
CA ASP A 226 -5.10 28.12 -13.57
C ASP A 226 -5.27 29.61 -13.91
N THR A 227 -4.94 29.99 -15.13
CA THR A 227 -5.05 31.37 -15.63
C THR A 227 -6.49 31.91 -15.57
N THR A 228 -7.49 31.02 -15.56
CA THR A 228 -8.90 31.35 -15.29
C THR A 228 -9.12 31.85 -13.85
N TYR A 229 -8.38 31.32 -12.87
CA TYR A 229 -8.45 31.79 -11.48
C TYR A 229 -7.97 33.23 -11.37
N LEU A 230 -6.85 33.56 -12.02
CA LEU A 230 -6.26 34.91 -11.99
C LEU A 230 -7.21 35.96 -12.59
N THR A 231 -7.87 35.62 -13.69
CA THR A 231 -8.79 36.51 -14.45
C THR A 231 -10.23 36.60 -13.90
N THR A 232 -10.63 35.73 -12.98
CA THR A 232 -12.00 35.70 -12.41
C THR A 232 -12.24 36.82 -11.38
N THR A 233 -13.47 37.36 -11.31
CA THR A 233 -13.83 38.43 -10.34
C THR A 233 -13.80 37.94 -8.87
N PRO A 234 -13.47 38.80 -7.88
CA PRO A 234 -13.37 38.39 -6.47
C PRO A 234 -14.64 37.71 -5.92
N LEU A 235 -15.82 38.19 -6.31
CA LEU A 235 -17.10 37.61 -5.90
C LEU A 235 -17.29 36.18 -6.45
N ALA A 236 -16.88 35.93 -7.70
CA ALA A 236 -16.93 34.61 -8.30
C ALA A 236 -15.86 33.66 -7.73
N LYS A 237 -14.69 34.16 -7.32
CA LYS A 237 -13.69 33.38 -6.56
C LYS A 237 -14.26 32.97 -5.20
N PHE A 238 -14.84 33.90 -4.43
CA PHE A 238 -15.47 33.62 -3.14
C PHE A 238 -16.59 32.57 -3.27
N TYR A 239 -17.55 32.79 -4.17
CA TYR A 239 -18.68 31.88 -4.38
C TYR A 239 -18.26 30.46 -4.79
N ARG A 240 -17.13 30.32 -5.49
CA ARG A 240 -16.60 29.02 -5.94
C ARG A 240 -15.50 28.44 -5.04
N SER A 241 -15.15 29.12 -3.95
CA SER A 241 -14.14 28.63 -2.99
C SER A 241 -14.62 27.39 -2.25
N VAL A 242 -13.70 26.50 -1.87
CA VAL A 242 -13.99 25.36 -0.99
C VAL A 242 -14.76 25.80 0.25
N LEU A 243 -14.28 26.82 0.98
CA LEU A 243 -14.94 27.30 2.21
C LEU A 243 -16.40 27.69 2.00
N PHE A 244 -16.73 28.47 0.97
CA PHE A 244 -18.13 28.84 0.71
C PHE A 244 -18.97 27.65 0.26
N GLN A 245 -18.41 26.73 -0.52
CA GLN A 245 -19.10 25.49 -0.89
C GLN A 245 -19.34 24.59 0.34
N MET A 246 -18.40 24.47 1.27
CA MET A 246 -18.59 23.76 2.55
C MET A 246 -19.68 24.41 3.40
N ILE A 247 -19.77 25.75 3.43
CA ILE A 247 -20.86 26.49 4.10
C ILE A 247 -22.21 26.20 3.43
N LEU A 248 -22.27 26.12 2.11
CA LEU A 248 -23.50 25.74 1.39
C LEU A 248 -23.91 24.27 1.65
N PHE A 249 -22.95 23.34 1.72
CA PHE A 249 -23.23 21.98 2.19
C PHE A 249 -23.76 21.98 3.61
N GLY A 250 -23.10 22.68 4.55
CA GLY A 250 -23.58 22.79 5.93
C GLY A 250 -24.97 23.41 6.05
N ALA A 251 -25.31 24.40 5.22
CA ALA A 251 -26.65 24.98 5.15
C ALA A 251 -27.69 24.00 4.59
N LEU A 252 -27.32 23.14 3.63
CA LEU A 252 -28.17 22.07 3.13
C LEU A 252 -28.35 20.94 4.16
N SER A 253 -27.26 20.53 4.84
CA SER A 253 -27.29 19.55 5.93
C SER A 253 -28.14 20.07 7.11
N PHE A 254 -28.10 21.38 7.39
CA PHE A 254 -28.89 22.05 8.43
C PHE A 254 -30.40 21.94 8.21
N VAL A 255 -30.88 22.09 6.97
CA VAL A 255 -32.33 22.09 6.67
C VAL A 255 -32.91 20.71 6.35
N GLY A 256 -32.07 19.69 6.12
CA GLY A 256 -32.49 18.31 5.91
C GLY A 256 -32.00 17.40 7.05
N PRO A 257 -30.84 16.72 6.91
CA PRO A 257 -30.31 15.78 7.89
C PRO A 257 -30.35 16.25 9.36
N ALA A 258 -30.02 17.51 9.63
CA ALA A 258 -30.04 18.04 11.00
C ALA A 258 -31.46 18.22 11.58
N MET A 259 -32.49 18.41 10.75
CA MET A 259 -33.89 18.37 11.19
C MET A 259 -34.29 16.94 11.54
N SER A 260 -33.88 15.95 10.72
CA SER A 260 -34.08 14.52 11.03
C SER A 260 -33.33 14.08 12.30
N ASP A 261 -32.10 14.57 12.50
CA ASP A 261 -31.33 14.37 13.72
C ASP A 261 -32.02 15.04 14.92
N ALA A 262 -32.53 16.27 14.77
CA ALA A 262 -33.28 16.97 15.81
C ALA A 262 -34.54 16.21 16.25
N ILE A 263 -35.32 15.70 15.29
CA ILE A 263 -36.51 14.85 15.54
C ILE A 263 -36.11 13.54 16.24
N SER A 264 -35.03 12.88 15.79
CA SER A 264 -34.58 11.62 16.38
C SER A 264 -34.09 11.80 17.82
N ASN A 265 -33.36 12.90 18.10
CA ASN A 265 -32.85 13.24 19.42
C ASN A 265 -33.94 13.49 20.47
N LEU A 266 -35.19 13.75 20.06
CA LEU A 266 -36.34 13.86 20.98
C LEU A 266 -36.58 12.57 21.80
N GLY A 267 -36.00 11.44 21.38
CA GLY A 267 -36.26 10.11 21.91
C GLY A 267 -37.57 9.59 21.33
N GLY A 268 -37.50 8.52 20.54
CA GLY A 268 -38.68 7.97 19.87
C GLY A 268 -39.33 8.92 18.88
N GLY A 269 -38.55 9.80 18.23
CA GLY A 269 -39.07 10.78 17.28
C GLY A 269 -40.02 11.82 17.89
N GLY A 270 -40.08 11.93 19.23
CA GLY A 270 -41.03 12.78 19.94
C GLY A 270 -42.46 12.22 20.03
N LEU A 271 -42.67 10.98 19.59
CA LEU A 271 -43.93 10.25 19.72
C LEU A 271 -44.12 9.70 21.16
N SER A 272 -45.30 9.15 21.45
CA SER A 272 -45.62 8.56 22.75
C SER A 272 -44.92 7.22 23.03
N SER A 273 -44.33 6.58 22.02
CA SER A 273 -43.52 5.37 22.16
C SER A 273 -42.40 5.36 21.11
N PRO A 274 -41.23 4.74 21.39
CA PRO A 274 -40.09 4.81 20.50
C PRO A 274 -40.19 3.88 19.27
N TYR A 275 -41.02 2.84 19.35
CA TYR A 275 -41.03 1.74 18.38
C TYR A 275 -41.37 2.16 16.95
N LEU A 276 -42.37 3.04 16.76
CA LEU A 276 -42.75 3.52 15.42
C LEU A 276 -41.66 4.40 14.79
N ALA A 277 -41.02 5.27 15.56
CA ALA A 277 -39.92 6.09 15.08
C ALA A 277 -38.65 5.27 14.81
N ASN A 278 -38.39 4.24 15.62
CA ASN A 278 -37.31 3.28 15.39
C ASN A 278 -37.57 2.47 14.10
N LEU A 279 -38.79 2.01 13.84
CA LEU A 279 -39.15 1.36 12.57
C LEU A 279 -38.98 2.32 11.38
N ALA A 280 -39.48 3.55 11.49
CA ALA A 280 -39.38 4.55 10.42
C ALA A 280 -37.91 4.90 10.09
N ASN A 281 -37.06 5.07 11.11
CA ASN A 281 -35.61 5.29 10.93
C ASN A 281 -34.91 4.04 10.35
N ALA A 282 -35.27 2.84 10.79
CA ALA A 282 -34.70 1.60 10.23
C ALA A 282 -34.97 1.49 8.72
N LEU A 283 -36.20 1.81 8.28
CA LEU A 283 -36.57 1.84 6.87
C LEU A 283 -35.80 2.92 6.08
N ASN A 284 -35.67 4.13 6.64
CA ASN A 284 -34.88 5.22 6.04
C ASN A 284 -33.41 4.82 5.80
N TYR A 285 -32.75 4.25 6.81
CA TYR A 285 -31.36 3.86 6.68
C TYR A 285 -31.18 2.60 5.82
N ALA A 286 -32.15 1.68 5.80
CA ALA A 286 -32.13 0.53 4.90
C ALA A 286 -32.25 0.93 3.42
N SER A 287 -33.19 1.83 3.06
CA SER A 287 -33.29 2.33 1.68
C SER A 287 -32.12 3.24 1.31
N GLY A 288 -31.58 4.01 2.26
CA GLY A 288 -30.34 4.77 2.09
C GLY A 288 -29.12 3.90 1.80
N CYS A 289 -29.00 2.73 2.46
CA CYS A 289 -27.93 1.75 2.20
C CYS A 289 -27.94 1.26 0.75
N LEU A 290 -29.13 0.94 0.20
CA LEU A 290 -29.29 0.49 -1.19
C LEU A 290 -28.85 1.54 -2.24
N VAL A 291 -28.89 2.83 -1.91
CA VAL A 291 -28.45 3.91 -2.80
C VAL A 291 -26.98 4.24 -2.60
N THR A 292 -26.55 4.35 -1.34
CA THR A 292 -25.16 4.71 -1.00
C THR A 292 -24.14 3.68 -1.50
N ILE A 293 -24.49 2.38 -1.53
CA ILE A 293 -23.64 1.34 -2.13
C ILE A 293 -23.29 1.64 -3.61
N SER A 294 -24.20 2.28 -4.34
CA SER A 294 -24.01 2.70 -5.74
C SER A 294 -23.35 4.09 -5.87
N GLY A 295 -22.77 4.60 -4.79
CA GLY A 295 -22.35 6.00 -4.67
C GLY A 295 -21.38 6.50 -5.75
N GLY A 296 -20.33 5.72 -6.03
CA GLY A 296 -19.38 6.04 -7.11
C GLY A 296 -20.06 6.26 -8.46
N PRO A 297 -20.75 5.24 -9.03
CA PRO A 297 -21.55 5.39 -10.24
C PRO A 297 -22.52 6.58 -10.22
N LEU A 298 -23.25 6.82 -9.12
CA LEU A 298 -24.21 7.92 -9.02
C LEU A 298 -23.54 9.30 -9.10
N ILE A 299 -22.50 9.55 -8.29
CA ILE A 299 -21.81 10.84 -8.27
C ILE A 299 -21.00 11.08 -9.54
N ASN A 300 -20.34 10.05 -10.08
CA ASN A 300 -19.55 10.15 -11.31
C ASN A 300 -20.42 10.43 -12.55
N LYS A 301 -21.74 10.19 -12.48
CA LYS A 301 -22.69 10.43 -13.57
C LYS A 301 -23.58 11.65 -13.40
N LEU A 302 -24.19 11.83 -12.23
CA LEU A 302 -25.10 12.95 -11.97
C LEU A 302 -24.35 14.19 -11.46
N GLY A 303 -23.19 13.99 -10.83
CA GLY A 303 -22.44 15.04 -10.16
C GLY A 303 -23.02 15.40 -8.80
N ILE A 304 -22.14 15.84 -7.90
CA ILE A 304 -22.45 16.18 -6.50
C ILE A 304 -23.65 17.15 -6.40
N LYS A 305 -23.68 18.21 -7.22
CA LYS A 305 -24.78 19.20 -7.22
C LYS A 305 -26.16 18.57 -7.45
N TRP A 306 -26.33 17.77 -8.50
CA TRP A 306 -27.65 17.26 -8.87
C TRP A 306 -28.12 16.19 -7.90
N SER A 307 -27.20 15.39 -7.35
CA SER A 307 -27.47 14.47 -6.24
C SER A 307 -28.02 15.19 -5.01
N CYS A 308 -27.45 16.36 -4.66
CA CYS A 308 -28.00 17.22 -3.59
C CYS A 308 -29.40 17.77 -3.91
N VAL A 309 -29.67 18.15 -5.17
CA VAL A 309 -31.00 18.65 -5.59
C VAL A 309 -32.06 17.54 -5.50
N ILE A 310 -31.74 16.31 -5.91
CA ILE A 310 -32.64 15.14 -5.82
C ILE A 310 -33.05 14.89 -4.36
N ALA A 311 -32.10 14.94 -3.42
CA ALA A 311 -32.38 14.80 -1.99
C ALA A 311 -33.22 15.95 -1.43
N ALA A 312 -32.88 17.18 -1.79
CA ALA A 312 -33.50 18.38 -1.24
C ALA A 312 -35.01 18.50 -1.56
N VAL A 313 -35.46 17.92 -2.68
CA VAL A 313 -36.89 17.91 -3.07
C VAL A 313 -37.77 17.15 -2.08
N THR A 314 -37.25 16.12 -1.41
CA THR A 314 -38.02 15.30 -0.47
C THR A 314 -37.89 15.73 0.99
N PHE A 315 -37.01 16.69 1.34
CA PHE A 315 -36.84 17.13 2.73
C PHE A 315 -38.17 17.50 3.43
N PRO A 316 -39.12 18.24 2.80
CA PRO A 316 -40.38 18.63 3.46
C PRO A 316 -41.29 17.45 3.84
N LEU A 317 -41.01 16.24 3.33
CA LEU A 317 -41.81 15.08 3.66
C LEU A 317 -41.57 14.63 5.11
N ALA A 318 -40.35 14.77 5.63
CA ALA A 318 -39.96 14.33 6.98
C ALA A 318 -40.74 15.04 8.09
N GLY A 319 -40.71 16.38 8.15
CA GLY A 319 -41.48 17.16 9.12
C GLY A 319 -42.99 16.93 8.97
N SER A 320 -43.48 16.76 7.74
CA SER A 320 -44.90 16.46 7.49
C SER A 320 -45.32 15.05 7.95
N GLY A 321 -44.43 14.06 7.85
CA GLY A 321 -44.62 12.68 8.29
C GLY A 321 -44.87 12.62 9.80
N TYR A 322 -43.93 13.17 10.57
CA TYR A 322 -44.06 13.25 12.02
C TYR A 322 -45.22 14.15 12.47
N TYR A 323 -45.49 15.26 11.77
CA TYR A 323 -46.66 16.11 12.04
C TYR A 323 -47.98 15.33 11.95
N THR A 324 -48.20 14.61 10.85
CA THR A 324 -49.47 13.87 10.64
C THR A 324 -49.60 12.66 11.55
N ALA A 325 -48.49 11.95 11.82
CA ALA A 325 -48.45 10.89 12.82
C ALA A 325 -48.81 11.41 14.23
N ALA A 326 -48.24 12.53 14.65
CA ALA A 326 -48.48 13.11 15.98
C ALA A 326 -49.84 13.81 16.13
N ARG A 327 -50.36 14.44 15.06
CA ARG A 327 -51.63 15.21 15.10
C ARG A 327 -52.87 14.39 14.81
N TYR A 328 -52.77 13.42 13.89
CA TYR A 328 -53.89 12.64 13.34
C TYR A 328 -53.72 11.13 13.49
N GLY A 329 -52.60 10.63 14.04
CA GLY A 329 -52.34 9.20 14.20
C GLY A 329 -52.00 8.47 12.90
N THR A 330 -51.71 9.19 11.82
CA THR A 330 -51.51 8.62 10.47
C THR A 330 -50.12 7.98 10.34
N GLN A 331 -50.03 6.67 10.59
CA GLN A 331 -48.74 5.95 10.59
C GLN A 331 -48.20 5.62 9.19
N TRP A 332 -49.07 5.28 8.23
CA TRP A 332 -48.64 4.82 6.91
C TRP A 332 -47.82 5.86 6.15
N TYR A 333 -48.16 7.16 6.30
CA TYR A 333 -47.49 8.25 5.60
C TYR A 333 -46.08 8.47 6.13
N LEU A 334 -45.88 8.36 7.45
CA LEU A 334 -44.56 8.39 8.09
C LEU A 334 -43.67 7.23 7.59
N LEU A 335 -44.21 6.03 7.42
CA LEU A 335 -43.42 4.89 6.89
C LEU A 335 -43.13 5.02 5.39
N PHE A 336 -44.06 5.58 4.61
CA PHE A 336 -43.87 5.82 3.19
C PHE A 336 -42.82 6.91 2.92
N GLU A 337 -42.92 8.03 3.64
CA GLU A 337 -42.01 9.16 3.46
C GLU A 337 -40.58 8.82 3.88
N THR A 338 -40.38 8.07 4.97
CA THR A 338 -39.03 7.65 5.38
C THR A 338 -38.39 6.67 4.40
N ILE A 339 -39.15 5.78 3.75
CA ILE A 339 -38.59 4.94 2.66
C ILE A 339 -38.11 5.81 1.50
N LEU A 340 -38.96 6.76 1.05
CA LEU A 340 -38.65 7.66 -0.06
C LEU A 340 -37.47 8.60 0.27
N GLY A 341 -37.48 9.18 1.47
CA GLY A 341 -36.45 10.05 2.03
C GLY A 341 -35.12 9.34 2.24
N GLY A 342 -35.13 8.03 2.52
CA GLY A 342 -33.91 7.23 2.56
C GLY A 342 -33.31 7.01 1.17
N PHE A 343 -34.12 6.68 0.17
CA PHE A 343 -33.65 6.57 -1.23
C PHE A 343 -33.03 7.88 -1.72
N THR A 344 -33.71 9.01 -1.55
CA THR A 344 -33.21 10.31 -2.01
C THR A 344 -32.10 10.87 -1.11
N GLY A 345 -32.17 10.67 0.20
CA GLY A 345 -31.15 11.02 1.19
C GLY A 345 -29.82 10.30 0.95
N GLY A 346 -29.84 9.08 0.41
CA GLY A 346 -28.64 8.38 -0.04
C GLY A 346 -27.83 9.18 -1.07
N PHE A 347 -28.47 9.90 -1.99
CA PHE A 347 -27.78 10.78 -2.95
C PHE A 347 -27.05 11.94 -2.24
N LEU A 348 -27.66 12.53 -1.22
CA LEU A 348 -27.03 13.56 -0.40
C LEU A 348 -25.83 13.01 0.37
N TYR A 349 -25.99 11.85 1.03
CA TYR A 349 -24.93 11.29 1.86
C TYR A 349 -23.67 10.98 1.05
N VAL A 350 -23.77 10.39 -0.14
CA VAL A 350 -22.60 10.19 -1.01
C VAL A 350 -22.07 11.53 -1.55
N ALA A 351 -22.94 12.46 -1.93
CA ALA A 351 -22.53 13.77 -2.45
C ALA A 351 -21.74 14.58 -1.41
N GLU A 352 -22.23 14.66 -0.18
CA GLU A 352 -21.53 15.25 0.96
C GLU A 352 -20.20 14.53 1.21
N THR A 353 -20.20 13.20 1.31
CA THR A 353 -18.97 12.44 1.59
C THR A 353 -17.89 12.67 0.53
N THR A 354 -18.27 12.61 -0.75
CA THR A 354 -17.34 12.86 -1.85
C THR A 354 -16.80 14.29 -1.81
N ALA A 355 -17.65 15.28 -1.52
CA ALA A 355 -17.22 16.67 -1.39
C ALA A 355 -16.24 16.87 -0.21
N MET A 356 -16.52 16.27 0.96
CA MET A 356 -15.66 16.39 2.14
C MET A 356 -14.28 15.73 1.94
N LEU A 357 -14.21 14.62 1.20
CA LEU A 357 -12.95 13.91 0.94
C LEU A 357 -12.07 14.63 -0.10
N SER A 358 -12.68 15.25 -1.12
CA SER A 358 -11.94 15.76 -2.30
C SER A 358 -11.84 17.28 -2.44
N TYR A 359 -12.77 18.06 -1.88
CA TYR A 359 -12.74 19.52 -2.02
C TYR A 359 -11.62 20.17 -1.18
N PRO A 360 -11.47 19.87 0.13
CA PRO A 360 -10.37 20.39 0.94
C PRO A 360 -8.98 20.05 0.38
N ASP A 361 -8.00 20.85 0.77
CA ASP A 361 -6.60 20.44 0.71
C ASP A 361 -6.35 19.30 1.73
N PRO A 362 -5.49 18.30 1.45
CA PRO A 362 -5.17 17.24 2.40
C PRO A 362 -4.70 17.74 3.79
N ASN A 363 -4.04 18.90 3.86
CA ASN A 363 -3.48 19.45 5.10
C ASN A 363 -4.48 20.21 5.99
N ASP A 364 -5.60 20.64 5.43
CA ASP A 364 -6.64 21.42 6.12
C ASP A 364 -7.97 20.62 6.25
N ARG A 365 -7.95 19.32 5.88
CA ARG A 365 -9.15 18.49 5.75
C ARG A 365 -9.88 18.30 7.09
N GLY A 366 -9.16 18.11 8.19
CA GLY A 366 -9.74 17.97 9.53
C GLY A 366 -10.56 19.20 9.95
N PHE A 367 -10.08 20.40 9.64
CA PHE A 367 -10.75 21.65 9.91
C PHE A 367 -12.05 21.81 9.10
N TYR A 368 -12.03 21.48 7.80
CA TYR A 368 -13.25 21.51 6.98
C TYR A 368 -14.27 20.43 7.40
N LEU A 369 -13.83 19.22 7.77
CA LEU A 369 -14.67 18.19 8.39
C LEU A 369 -15.30 18.68 9.71
N GLY A 370 -14.53 19.38 10.54
CA GLY A 370 -15.00 20.03 11.76
C GLY A 370 -16.10 21.07 11.48
N ILE A 371 -15.89 21.95 10.50
CA ILE A 371 -16.90 22.95 10.06
C ILE A 371 -18.18 22.25 9.63
N TRP A 372 -18.11 21.26 8.73
CA TRP A 372 -19.28 20.54 8.23
C TRP A 372 -20.07 19.89 9.39
N SER A 373 -19.38 19.18 10.29
CA SER A 373 -20.02 18.54 11.45
C SER A 373 -20.63 19.55 12.42
N ALA A 374 -19.97 20.69 12.66
CA ALA A 374 -20.50 21.77 13.48
C ALA A 374 -21.74 22.43 12.84
N MET A 375 -21.75 22.62 11.52
CA MET A 375 -22.89 23.17 10.80
C MET A 375 -24.09 22.20 10.76
N ARG A 376 -23.85 20.90 10.62
CA ARG A 376 -24.93 19.90 10.79
C ARG A 376 -25.49 19.95 12.21
N ASN A 377 -24.64 19.98 13.24
CA ASN A 377 -25.12 20.03 14.63
C ASN A 377 -25.87 21.34 14.97
N SER A 378 -25.62 22.47 14.30
CA SER A 378 -26.32 23.73 14.62
C SER A 378 -27.81 23.71 14.26
N GLY A 379 -28.23 22.91 13.27
CA GLY A 379 -29.64 22.62 13.00
C GLY A 379 -30.31 21.89 14.17
N SER A 380 -29.62 20.90 14.73
CA SER A 380 -30.04 20.18 15.93
C SER A 380 -30.10 21.08 17.18
N VAL A 381 -29.21 22.08 17.32
CA VAL A 381 -29.30 23.09 18.40
C VAL A 381 -30.61 23.89 18.28
N ILE A 382 -30.95 24.38 17.09
CA ILE A 382 -32.17 25.17 16.88
C ILE A 382 -33.41 24.32 17.11
N GLY A 383 -33.44 23.08 16.60
CA GLY A 383 -34.55 22.16 16.87
C GLY A 383 -34.69 21.78 18.35
N GLY A 384 -33.58 21.57 19.04
CA GLY A 384 -33.54 21.36 20.49
C GLY A 384 -34.03 22.57 21.28
N ALA A 385 -33.66 23.79 20.87
CA ALA A 385 -34.12 25.02 21.50
C ALA A 385 -35.64 25.23 21.34
N ILE A 386 -36.18 25.00 20.14
CA ILE A 386 -37.63 25.03 19.87
C ILE A 386 -38.36 24.00 20.73
N ASN A 387 -37.85 22.76 20.76
CA ASN A 387 -38.43 21.68 21.56
C ASN A 387 -38.42 21.98 23.06
N PHE A 388 -37.30 22.48 23.59
CA PHE A 388 -37.17 22.88 24.99
C PHE A 388 -38.15 24.02 25.33
N ALA A 389 -38.17 25.09 24.53
CA ALA A 389 -39.08 26.22 24.74
C ALA A 389 -40.58 25.82 24.71
N THR A 390 -40.94 24.80 23.93
CA THR A 390 -42.33 24.33 23.82
C THR A 390 -42.72 23.26 24.85
N ASN A 391 -41.77 22.62 25.55
CA ASN A 391 -42.06 21.49 26.46
C ASN A 391 -41.47 21.64 27.88
N TYR A 392 -40.80 22.74 28.24
CA TYR A 392 -40.13 22.92 29.54
C TYR A 392 -41.05 22.77 30.79
N THR A 393 -42.37 22.91 30.62
CA THR A 393 -43.37 22.79 31.70
C THR A 393 -43.92 21.37 31.89
N ARG A 394 -43.64 20.43 30.98
CA ARG A 394 -44.21 19.07 31.01
C ARG A 394 -43.30 18.08 31.73
N ALA A 395 -43.57 17.87 33.02
CA ALA A 395 -42.81 16.95 33.88
C ALA A 395 -43.23 15.46 33.78
N SER A 396 -44.35 15.14 33.13
CA SER A 396 -44.84 13.76 32.97
C SER A 396 -44.27 13.06 31.72
N SER A 397 -44.39 11.73 31.66
CA SER A 397 -44.11 10.95 30.45
C SER A 397 -45.19 11.18 29.38
N GLY A 398 -44.78 11.22 28.10
CA GLY A 398 -45.68 11.48 26.97
C GLY A 398 -44.94 11.90 25.69
N GLY A 399 -45.73 12.25 24.66
CA GLY A 399 -45.25 12.80 23.39
C GLY A 399 -45.13 14.34 23.39
N ILE A 400 -44.37 14.85 22.43
CA ILE A 400 -44.06 16.28 22.25
C ILE A 400 -45.20 17.02 21.51
N ALA A 401 -45.26 18.35 21.67
CA ALA A 401 -46.22 19.20 20.96
C ALA A 401 -46.11 19.05 19.43
N TRP A 402 -47.21 18.71 18.76
CA TRP A 402 -47.25 18.50 17.30
C TRP A 402 -46.88 19.76 16.49
N SER A 403 -47.01 20.96 17.08
CA SER A 403 -46.66 22.22 16.44
C SER A 403 -45.15 22.36 16.17
N THR A 404 -44.31 21.63 16.91
CA THR A 404 -42.85 21.61 16.71
C THR A 404 -42.48 21.11 15.30
N TYR A 405 -43.19 20.12 14.76
CA TYR A 405 -42.92 19.56 13.42
C TYR A 405 -43.24 20.53 12.27
N LEU A 406 -44.19 21.47 12.46
CA LEU A 406 -44.50 22.50 11.45
C LEU A 406 -43.35 23.50 11.28
N ILE A 407 -42.51 23.68 12.30
CA ILE A 407 -41.34 24.56 12.22
C ILE A 407 -40.22 23.87 11.44
N PHE A 408 -40.01 22.55 11.65
CA PHE A 408 -39.07 21.75 10.86
C PHE A 408 -39.46 21.72 9.37
N LEU A 409 -40.74 21.47 9.09
CA LEU A 409 -41.29 21.57 7.74
C LEU A 409 -40.99 22.91 7.05
N GLY A 410 -41.04 24.02 7.80
CA GLY A 410 -40.71 25.35 7.29
C GLY A 410 -39.24 25.50 6.87
N PHE A 411 -38.31 24.93 7.63
CA PHE A 411 -36.89 24.90 7.27
C PHE A 411 -36.62 23.97 6.10
N GLU A 412 -37.17 22.75 6.13
CA GLU A 412 -37.04 21.71 5.10
C GLU A 412 -37.45 22.23 3.70
N CYS A 413 -38.51 23.04 3.62
CA CYS A 413 -38.94 23.71 2.38
C CYS A 413 -37.85 24.55 1.70
N THR A 414 -36.84 25.02 2.43
CA THR A 414 -35.76 25.84 1.86
C THR A 414 -34.61 25.01 1.27
N GLY A 415 -34.56 23.69 1.50
CA GLY A 415 -33.47 22.81 1.03
C GLY A 415 -33.15 22.93 -0.45
N VAL A 416 -34.18 22.99 -1.30
CA VAL A 416 -34.03 23.10 -2.76
C VAL A 416 -33.26 24.38 -3.15
N VAL A 417 -33.47 25.48 -2.44
CA VAL A 417 -32.75 26.75 -2.67
C VAL A 417 -31.26 26.59 -2.43
N TRP A 418 -30.88 25.99 -1.29
CA TRP A 418 -29.48 25.75 -0.94
C TRP A 418 -28.79 24.77 -1.90
N ALA A 419 -29.48 23.70 -2.32
CA ALA A 419 -28.96 22.74 -3.30
C ALA A 419 -28.71 23.39 -4.68
N PHE A 420 -29.59 24.30 -5.13
CA PHE A 420 -29.35 25.04 -6.37
C PHE A 420 -28.21 26.07 -6.27
N LEU A 421 -27.87 26.56 -5.07
CA LEU A 421 -26.72 27.44 -4.85
C LEU A 421 -25.36 26.73 -4.84
N LEU A 422 -25.30 25.41 -4.83
CA LEU A 422 -24.03 24.67 -4.98
C LEU A 422 -23.42 24.88 -6.38
N SER A 423 -22.08 24.94 -6.44
CA SER A 423 -21.32 24.99 -7.69
C SER A 423 -21.10 23.58 -8.26
N PRO A 424 -21.13 23.38 -9.59
CA PRO A 424 -20.62 22.16 -10.20
C PRO A 424 -19.14 21.95 -9.87
N THR A 425 -18.74 20.73 -9.48
CA THR A 425 -17.40 20.40 -8.97
C THR A 425 -16.24 20.89 -9.85
N LYS A 426 -16.37 20.77 -11.18
CA LYS A 426 -15.37 21.27 -12.17
C LYS A 426 -15.08 22.78 -12.11
N ARG A 427 -15.86 23.54 -11.34
CA ARG A 427 -15.75 24.99 -11.14
C ARG A 427 -15.33 25.39 -9.71
N VAL A 428 -15.07 24.43 -8.81
CA VAL A 428 -14.69 24.68 -7.42
C VAL A 428 -13.17 24.85 -7.30
N TRP A 429 -12.76 25.84 -6.51
CA TRP A 429 -11.35 26.25 -6.34
C TRP A 429 -10.90 26.08 -4.90
N ARG A 430 -9.70 25.52 -4.73
CA ARG A 430 -8.95 25.52 -3.46
C ARG A 430 -8.32 26.91 -3.21
N SER A 431 -7.84 27.12 -1.98
CA SER A 431 -7.29 28.41 -1.51
C SER A 431 -5.96 28.80 -2.14
N ASP A 432 -5.21 27.83 -2.64
CA ASP A 432 -3.99 27.94 -3.43
C ASP A 432 -4.25 28.37 -4.90
N GLY A 433 -5.50 28.31 -5.37
CA GLY A 433 -5.88 28.55 -6.76
C GLY A 433 -5.95 27.29 -7.64
N THR A 434 -5.71 26.09 -7.10
CA THR A 434 -5.90 24.84 -7.84
C THR A 434 -7.38 24.44 -7.95
N ARG A 435 -7.70 23.59 -8.93
CA ARG A 435 -9.03 22.98 -9.04
C ARG A 435 -9.08 21.63 -8.32
N VAL A 436 -10.27 21.25 -7.89
CA VAL A 436 -10.56 19.88 -7.45
C VAL A 436 -10.37 18.92 -8.64
N PRO A 437 -9.55 17.86 -8.54
CA PRO A 437 -9.32 16.90 -9.62
C PRO A 437 -10.62 16.24 -10.08
N THR A 438 -10.89 16.22 -11.38
CA THR A 438 -12.03 15.50 -11.96
C THR A 438 -11.63 14.82 -13.27
N ALA A 439 -11.49 13.49 -13.27
CA ALA A 439 -11.24 12.72 -14.49
C ALA A 439 -12.49 12.55 -15.38
N ASP A 440 -12.29 12.14 -16.64
CA ASP A 440 -13.31 12.16 -17.70
C ASP A 440 -14.46 11.14 -17.56
N THR A 441 -15.51 11.30 -18.38
CA THR A 441 -16.78 10.57 -18.22
C THR A 441 -16.70 9.11 -18.66
N VAL A 442 -16.57 8.19 -17.69
CA VAL A 442 -16.61 6.74 -17.86
C VAL A 442 -18.04 6.24 -18.11
N THR A 443 -18.26 5.06 -18.72
CA THR A 443 -19.61 4.51 -18.94
C THR A 443 -20.24 3.95 -17.65
N TRP A 444 -21.58 3.85 -17.56
CA TRP A 444 -22.25 3.28 -16.39
C TRP A 444 -21.76 1.86 -16.07
N ARG A 445 -21.61 1.00 -17.10
CA ARG A 445 -21.15 -0.38 -16.94
C ARG A 445 -19.72 -0.45 -16.36
N ALA A 446 -18.83 0.42 -16.84
CA ALA A 446 -17.46 0.49 -16.34
C ALA A 446 -17.39 1.06 -14.91
N GLU A 447 -18.20 2.06 -14.54
CA GLU A 447 -18.29 2.54 -13.15
C GLU A 447 -18.81 1.46 -12.18
N PHE A 448 -19.82 0.68 -12.55
CA PHE A 448 -20.29 -0.44 -11.72
C PHE A 448 -19.24 -1.57 -11.62
N SER A 449 -18.49 -1.84 -12.69
CA SER A 449 -17.36 -2.78 -12.66
C SER A 449 -16.24 -2.32 -11.72
N ALA A 450 -15.87 -1.04 -11.79
CA ALA A 450 -14.84 -0.45 -10.95
C ALA A 450 -15.28 -0.35 -9.47
N LEU A 451 -16.57 -0.09 -9.21
CA LEU A 451 -17.14 -0.19 -7.86
C LEU A 451 -17.05 -1.63 -7.32
N TRP A 452 -17.36 -2.64 -8.14
CA TRP A 452 -17.26 -4.04 -7.74
C TRP A 452 -15.83 -4.45 -7.41
N GLN A 453 -14.87 -4.14 -8.27
CA GLN A 453 -13.44 -4.36 -8.01
C GLN A 453 -12.99 -3.65 -6.72
N HIS A 454 -13.39 -2.40 -6.53
CA HIS A 454 -13.07 -1.64 -5.32
C HIS A 454 -13.71 -2.24 -4.05
N ALA A 455 -14.91 -2.82 -4.15
CA ALA A 455 -15.57 -3.55 -3.06
C ALA A 455 -14.91 -4.89 -2.73
N GLN A 456 -14.17 -5.51 -3.67
CA GLN A 456 -13.41 -6.74 -3.41
C GLN A 456 -12.08 -6.50 -2.68
N ARG A 457 -11.60 -5.25 -2.60
CA ARG A 457 -10.29 -4.93 -1.98
C ARG A 457 -10.32 -5.15 -0.47
N ARG A 458 -9.25 -5.76 0.08
CA ARG A 458 -9.08 -6.03 1.52
C ARG A 458 -9.19 -4.76 2.39
N LYS A 459 -8.67 -3.63 1.91
CA LYS A 459 -8.73 -2.32 2.61
C LYS A 459 -10.17 -1.89 2.87
N THR A 460 -11.06 -2.07 1.88
CA THR A 460 -12.49 -1.73 1.97
C THR A 460 -13.21 -2.50 3.09
N TRP A 461 -12.87 -3.77 3.28
CA TRP A 461 -13.44 -4.60 4.35
C TRP A 461 -12.89 -4.30 5.75
N LEU A 462 -11.70 -3.70 5.87
CA LEU A 462 -11.22 -3.16 7.16
C LEU A 462 -12.03 -1.92 7.61
N VAL A 463 -12.59 -1.16 6.66
CA VAL A 463 -13.46 0.00 6.93
C VAL A 463 -14.88 -0.44 7.31
N PHE A 464 -15.32 -1.65 6.93
CA PHE A 464 -16.68 -2.16 7.13
C PHE A 464 -17.15 -2.08 8.59
N ILE A 465 -16.47 -2.76 9.52
CA ILE A 465 -16.92 -2.82 10.92
C ILE A 465 -16.86 -1.45 11.62
N PRO A 466 -15.79 -0.63 11.48
CA PRO A 466 -15.76 0.70 12.06
C PRO A 466 -16.83 1.65 11.51
N ALA A 467 -17.11 1.59 10.20
CA ALA A 467 -18.19 2.38 9.59
C ALA A 467 -19.57 1.91 10.10
N PHE A 468 -19.82 0.61 10.13
CA PHE A 468 -21.04 0.00 10.70
C PHE A 468 -21.24 0.38 12.19
N TYR A 469 -20.16 0.54 12.95
CA TYR A 469 -20.23 1.01 14.34
C TYR A 469 -20.57 2.51 14.46
N SER A 470 -20.09 3.36 13.54
CA SER A 470 -19.96 4.82 13.75
C SER A 470 -21.21 5.57 14.23
N PHE A 471 -22.42 5.15 13.83
CA PHE A 471 -23.70 5.65 14.37
C PHE A 471 -24.62 4.55 14.92
N PHE A 472 -24.08 3.35 15.18
CA PHE A 472 -24.84 2.25 15.78
C PHE A 472 -25.45 2.63 17.14
N TYR A 473 -24.84 3.57 17.86
CA TYR A 473 -25.38 4.06 19.13
C TYR A 473 -26.73 4.79 19.00
N GLY A 474 -27.11 5.30 17.83
CA GLY A 474 -28.31 6.13 17.64
C GLY A 474 -29.61 5.49 18.13
N GLY A 475 -29.93 4.29 17.62
CA GLY A 475 -31.13 3.54 18.06
C GLY A 475 -31.07 3.12 19.52
N THR A 476 -29.92 2.65 19.99
CA THR A 476 -29.75 2.15 21.37
C THR A 476 -29.86 3.28 22.41
N MET A 477 -29.19 4.41 22.16
CA MET A 477 -29.11 5.53 23.09
C MET A 477 -30.37 6.40 23.03
N GLY A 478 -30.97 6.57 21.84
CA GLY A 478 -32.28 7.21 21.70
C GLY A 478 -33.39 6.44 22.44
N THR A 479 -33.31 5.11 22.47
CA THR A 479 -34.24 4.26 23.22
C THR A 479 -33.98 4.31 24.73
N TYR A 480 -32.73 4.25 25.18
CA TYR A 480 -32.33 4.50 26.58
C TYR A 480 -32.88 5.85 27.09
N LEU A 481 -32.66 6.92 26.32
CA LEU A 481 -33.16 8.26 26.64
C LEU A 481 -34.70 8.28 26.68
N SER A 482 -35.38 7.63 25.74
CA SER A 482 -36.85 7.59 25.67
C SER A 482 -37.52 6.79 26.79
N LEU A 483 -36.88 5.76 27.33
CA LEU A 483 -37.47 4.87 28.34
C LEU A 483 -37.21 5.33 29.78
N HIS A 484 -36.06 5.97 30.05
CA HIS A 484 -35.61 6.22 31.43
C HIS A 484 -35.69 7.69 31.87
N PHE A 485 -36.03 8.64 30.99
CA PHE A 485 -36.01 10.09 31.29
C PHE A 485 -37.34 10.80 31.02
N SER A 486 -37.63 11.86 31.79
CA SER A 486 -38.83 12.70 31.60
C SER A 486 -38.82 13.44 30.26
N VAL A 487 -39.99 13.87 29.77
CA VAL A 487 -40.10 14.69 28.54
C VAL A 487 -39.23 15.96 28.65
N ARG A 488 -39.23 16.59 29.82
CA ARG A 488 -38.42 17.77 30.12
C ARG A 488 -36.90 17.49 30.09
N SER A 489 -36.45 16.36 30.65
CA SER A 489 -35.06 15.90 30.55
C SER A 489 -34.62 15.64 29.10
N ARG A 490 -35.47 14.99 28.30
CA ARG A 490 -35.21 14.74 26.87
C ARG A 490 -35.11 16.04 26.09
N ALA A 491 -35.98 17.00 26.37
CA ALA A 491 -35.93 18.31 25.73
C ALA A 491 -34.64 19.09 26.08
N LEU A 492 -34.18 19.04 27.33
CA LEU A 492 -32.88 19.60 27.71
C LEU A 492 -31.72 18.89 26.97
N SER A 493 -31.78 17.56 26.84
CA SER A 493 -30.78 16.79 26.09
C SER A 493 -30.66 17.20 24.63
N THR A 494 -31.81 17.41 23.96
CA THR A 494 -31.85 17.84 22.55
C THR A 494 -31.16 19.18 22.30
N LEU A 495 -31.02 20.02 23.34
CA LEU A 495 -30.29 21.29 23.28
C LEU A 495 -28.82 21.13 23.68
N LEU A 496 -28.52 20.46 24.80
CA LEU A 496 -27.16 20.37 25.34
C LEU A 496 -26.20 19.55 24.47
N SER A 497 -26.66 18.39 23.96
CA SER A 497 -25.82 17.47 23.20
C SER A 497 -25.20 18.13 21.96
N PRO A 498 -25.97 18.73 21.02
CA PRO A 498 -25.39 19.34 19.84
C PRO A 498 -24.56 20.61 20.14
N ILE A 499 -24.89 21.39 21.18
CA ILE A 499 -24.06 22.53 21.61
C ILE A 499 -22.64 22.07 21.98
N ILE A 500 -22.54 21.02 22.80
CA ILE A 500 -21.25 20.47 23.21
C ILE A 500 -20.52 19.86 22.00
N THR A 501 -21.24 19.11 21.15
CA THR A 501 -20.70 18.54 19.91
C THR A 501 -20.01 19.59 19.04
N ILE A 502 -20.63 20.75 18.81
CA ILE A 502 -20.06 21.84 17.98
C ILE A 502 -18.65 22.25 18.44
N PHE A 503 -18.46 22.48 19.75
CA PHE A 503 -17.15 22.88 20.26
C PHE A 503 -16.10 21.77 20.11
N ILE A 504 -16.47 20.52 20.44
CA ILE A 504 -15.51 19.42 20.42
C ILE A 504 -15.14 18.96 19.01
N VAL A 505 -16.04 19.01 18.01
CA VAL A 505 -15.69 18.61 16.63
C VAL A 505 -14.82 19.66 15.94
N MET A 506 -14.98 20.95 16.28
CA MET A 506 -14.08 22.01 15.82
C MET A 506 -12.68 21.87 16.42
N ALA A 507 -12.57 21.55 17.71
CA ALA A 507 -11.29 21.28 18.37
C ALA A 507 -10.61 20.02 17.82
N TYR A 508 -11.38 18.94 17.65
CA TYR A 508 -10.90 17.67 17.10
C TYR A 508 -10.45 17.79 15.65
N GLY A 509 -11.21 18.50 14.81
CA GLY A 509 -10.82 18.80 13.43
C GLY A 509 -9.49 19.56 13.33
N ARG A 510 -9.27 20.54 14.22
CA ARG A 510 -7.98 21.25 14.33
C ARG A 510 -6.83 20.36 14.80
N MET A 511 -7.09 19.42 15.71
CA MET A 511 -6.09 18.44 16.16
C MET A 511 -5.66 17.50 15.02
N LEU A 512 -6.60 17.05 14.19
CA LEU A 512 -6.31 16.20 13.02
C LEU A 512 -5.40 16.90 11.98
N ASP A 513 -5.36 18.24 11.95
CA ASP A 513 -4.51 19.02 11.05
C ASP A 513 -3.24 19.57 11.74
N MET A 514 -2.91 19.14 12.97
CA MET A 514 -1.71 19.58 13.68
C MET A 514 -0.42 19.11 13.00
N ARG A 515 0.27 20.02 12.31
CA ARG A 515 1.52 19.77 11.58
C ARG A 515 2.74 19.42 12.45
N SER A 516 2.63 19.52 13.77
CA SER A 516 3.70 19.17 14.72
C SER A 516 3.89 17.66 14.91
N TRP A 517 2.95 16.83 14.43
CA TRP A 517 2.95 15.38 14.63
C TRP A 517 2.74 14.64 13.30
N SER A 518 3.37 13.46 13.17
CA SER A 518 3.19 12.60 11.99
C SER A 518 1.73 12.20 11.81
N GLN A 519 1.36 11.84 10.58
CA GLN A 519 -0.03 11.52 10.24
C GLN A 519 -0.51 10.25 10.98
N ALA A 520 0.35 9.24 11.12
CA ALA A 520 0.10 8.06 11.96
C ALA A 520 -0.07 8.41 13.46
N ALA A 521 0.75 9.32 14.01
CA ALA A 521 0.62 9.74 15.42
C ALA A 521 -0.71 10.46 15.68
N ARG A 522 -1.15 11.33 14.75
CA ARG A 522 -2.47 11.96 14.79
C ARG A 522 -3.62 10.95 14.75
N ALA A 523 -3.51 9.93 13.90
CA ALA A 523 -4.49 8.84 13.80
C ALA A 523 -4.61 8.03 15.11
N TRP A 524 -3.48 7.71 15.75
CA TRP A 524 -3.47 7.02 17.05
C TRP A 524 -4.05 7.85 18.19
N LEU A 525 -3.72 9.15 18.26
CA LEU A 525 -4.30 10.04 19.26
C LEU A 525 -5.81 10.19 19.06
N ALA A 526 -6.26 10.40 17.83
CA ALA A 526 -7.67 10.46 17.45
C ALA A 526 -8.43 9.20 17.92
N PHE A 527 -7.89 8.01 17.61
CA PHE A 527 -8.45 6.75 18.05
C PHE A 527 -8.52 6.62 19.58
N GLY A 528 -7.46 6.97 20.30
CA GLY A 528 -7.42 6.92 21.77
C GLY A 528 -8.43 7.87 22.44
N LEU A 529 -8.54 9.10 21.94
CA LEU A 529 -9.48 10.11 22.43
C LEU A 529 -10.95 9.69 22.25
N TRP A 530 -11.27 8.98 21.17
CA TRP A 530 -12.61 8.42 20.96
C TRP A 530 -12.86 7.14 21.79
N LEU A 531 -11.92 6.19 21.76
CA LEU A 531 -12.16 4.85 22.30
C LEU A 531 -12.26 4.81 23.83
N VAL A 532 -11.39 5.55 24.54
CA VAL A 532 -11.32 5.49 26.01
C VAL A 532 -12.61 6.00 26.67
N PRO A 533 -13.18 7.18 26.30
CA PRO A 533 -14.46 7.63 26.83
C PRO A 533 -15.62 6.69 26.51
N GLN A 534 -15.64 6.07 25.32
CA GLN A 534 -16.70 5.14 24.92
C GLN A 534 -16.71 3.90 25.81
N ILE A 535 -15.57 3.22 25.97
CA ILE A 535 -15.47 2.03 26.85
C ILE A 535 -15.90 2.38 28.28
N GLY A 536 -15.41 3.49 28.84
CA GLY A 536 -15.79 3.94 30.18
C GLY A 536 -17.29 4.19 30.32
N CYS A 537 -17.92 4.82 29.33
CA CYS A 537 -19.34 5.12 29.36
C CYS A 537 -20.22 3.90 29.08
N PHE A 538 -19.78 2.92 28.28
CA PHE A 538 -20.47 1.64 28.16
C PHE A 538 -20.47 0.88 29.49
N ILE A 539 -19.34 0.82 30.20
CA ILE A 539 -19.30 0.21 31.54
C ILE A 539 -20.27 0.93 32.50
N TRP A 540 -20.28 2.28 32.48
CA TRP A 540 -21.19 3.08 33.30
C TRP A 540 -22.68 2.81 32.96
N ILE A 541 -23.07 2.85 31.68
CA ILE A 541 -24.47 2.59 31.28
C ILE A 541 -24.88 1.14 31.57
N GLY A 542 -23.96 0.17 31.48
CA GLY A 542 -24.21 -1.20 31.91
C GLY A 542 -24.55 -1.29 33.41
N ILE A 543 -23.83 -0.55 34.26
CA ILE A 543 -24.13 -0.42 35.69
C ILE A 543 -25.49 0.27 35.88
N GLU A 544 -25.80 1.33 35.14
CA GLU A 544 -27.09 2.03 35.22
C GLU A 544 -28.27 1.14 34.81
N TYR A 545 -28.13 0.33 33.76
CA TYR A 545 -29.13 -0.69 33.40
C TYR A 545 -29.38 -1.72 34.50
N SER A 546 -28.40 -2.02 35.37
CA SER A 546 -28.61 -2.89 36.55
C SER A 546 -29.42 -2.21 37.66
N ARG A 547 -29.35 -0.87 37.75
CA ARG A 547 -30.05 -0.03 38.74
C ARG A 547 -31.46 0.36 38.29
N PHE A 548 -31.70 0.45 36.98
CA PHE A 548 -33.03 0.54 36.40
C PHE A 548 -33.74 -0.82 36.51
N GLY A 549 -34.61 -0.94 37.52
CA GLY A 549 -35.45 -2.12 37.74
C GLY A 549 -36.47 -2.34 36.61
N THR A 550 -37.07 -3.54 36.58
CA THR A 550 -38.03 -3.98 35.54
C THR A 550 -39.42 -3.33 35.59
N SER A 551 -39.64 -2.35 36.48
CA SER A 551 -40.95 -1.72 36.70
C SER A 551 -40.94 -0.26 36.25
N GLY A 552 -41.92 0.13 35.43
CA GLY A 552 -42.03 1.47 34.84
C GLY A 552 -42.31 2.58 35.86
N GLY A 553 -41.26 3.14 36.45
CA GLY A 553 -41.32 4.34 37.28
C GLY A 553 -41.50 5.63 36.47
N GLN A 554 -41.73 6.75 37.16
CA GLN A 554 -41.66 8.07 36.54
C GLN A 554 -40.24 8.32 36.01
N GLY A 555 -40.11 8.77 34.76
CA GLY A 555 -38.81 8.93 34.10
C GLY A 555 -37.97 10.04 34.76
N LEU A 556 -36.66 9.83 34.88
CA LEU A 556 -35.74 10.71 35.60
C LEU A 556 -35.81 12.16 35.10
N ASP A 557 -36.03 13.08 36.04
CA ASP A 557 -36.15 14.52 35.77
C ASP A 557 -35.10 15.33 36.54
N TYR A 558 -34.46 16.28 35.86
CA TYR A 558 -33.38 17.09 36.45
C TYR A 558 -33.83 18.04 37.57
N GLY A 559 -35.14 18.33 37.69
CA GLY A 559 -35.69 19.23 38.70
C GLY A 559 -36.35 18.53 39.90
N THR A 560 -36.61 17.22 39.82
CA THR A 560 -37.05 16.40 40.97
C THR A 560 -35.94 15.49 41.47
N ASP A 561 -35.14 14.91 40.56
CA ASP A 561 -34.18 13.84 40.83
C ASP A 561 -32.76 14.21 40.37
N ALA A 562 -32.40 15.50 40.46
CA ALA A 562 -31.20 16.12 39.90
C ALA A 562 -29.91 15.27 39.95
N ARG A 563 -29.60 14.69 41.12
CA ARG A 563 -28.39 13.85 41.31
C ARG A 563 -28.46 12.55 40.50
N ARG A 564 -29.59 11.85 40.54
CA ARG A 564 -29.79 10.56 39.87
C ARG A 564 -29.95 10.74 38.35
N TRP A 565 -30.60 11.83 37.95
CA TRP A 565 -30.62 12.30 36.56
C TRP A 565 -29.21 12.51 36.03
N ALA A 566 -28.37 13.30 36.71
CA ALA A 566 -27.01 13.60 36.25
C ALA A 566 -26.14 12.34 36.14
N GLU A 567 -26.20 11.45 37.13
CA GLU A 567 -25.48 10.18 37.15
C GLU A 567 -25.83 9.27 35.96
N ALA A 568 -27.11 9.19 35.57
CA ALA A 568 -27.56 8.39 34.44
C ALA A 568 -27.42 9.09 33.07
N TYR A 569 -27.39 10.43 33.05
CA TYR A 569 -27.37 11.24 31.82
C TYR A 569 -25.97 11.53 31.30
N LEU A 570 -24.98 11.73 32.18
CA LEU A 570 -23.60 12.04 31.78
C LEU A 570 -22.97 11.02 30.81
N PRO A 571 -23.03 9.69 31.02
CA PRO A 571 -22.42 8.76 30.08
C PRO A 571 -23.16 8.70 28.72
N TYR A 572 -24.48 8.95 28.69
CA TYR A 572 -25.22 9.14 27.43
C TYR A 572 -24.70 10.36 26.66
N LEU A 573 -24.52 11.49 27.36
CA LEU A 573 -24.01 12.73 26.77
C LEU A 573 -22.59 12.53 26.19
N ILE A 574 -21.73 11.82 26.91
CA ILE A 574 -20.35 11.52 26.46
C ILE A 574 -20.36 10.58 25.24
N ILE A 575 -21.16 9.51 25.23
CA ILE A 575 -21.26 8.62 24.06
C ILE A 575 -21.76 9.38 22.83
N PHE A 576 -22.82 10.19 22.99
CA PHE A 576 -23.41 10.90 21.86
C PHE A 576 -22.47 11.95 21.26
N THR A 577 -21.74 12.67 22.12
CA THR A 577 -20.81 13.73 21.69
C THR A 577 -19.52 13.13 21.10
N THR A 578 -18.90 12.14 21.76
CA THR A 578 -17.69 11.47 21.25
C THR A 578 -17.96 10.52 20.07
N GLY A 579 -19.20 10.11 19.82
CA GLY A 579 -19.58 9.34 18.64
C GLY A 579 -19.24 10.05 17.32
N TYR A 580 -19.39 11.38 17.26
CA TYR A 580 -18.96 12.19 16.12
C TYR A 580 -17.44 12.14 15.87
N TRP A 581 -16.62 11.92 16.90
CA TRP A 581 -15.17 11.73 16.72
C TRP A 581 -14.86 10.45 15.94
N THR A 582 -15.63 9.36 16.12
CA THR A 582 -15.53 8.14 15.29
C THR A 582 -15.68 8.49 13.81
N GLN A 583 -16.74 9.24 13.48
CA GLN A 583 -17.02 9.65 12.12
C GLN A 583 -15.88 10.52 11.58
N LEU A 584 -15.51 11.60 12.27
CA LEU A 584 -14.41 12.48 11.83
C LEU A 584 -13.09 11.74 11.63
N SER A 585 -12.78 10.77 12.49
CA SER A 585 -11.59 9.92 12.35
C SER A 585 -11.66 9.10 11.06
N LEU A 586 -12.78 8.42 10.80
CA LEU A 586 -12.97 7.60 9.61
C LEU A 586 -12.92 8.44 8.33
N TYR A 587 -13.57 9.61 8.30
CA TYR A 587 -13.46 10.54 7.17
C TYR A 587 -12.03 10.99 6.90
N TRP A 588 -11.33 11.39 7.97
CA TRP A 588 -9.96 11.89 7.84
C TRP A 588 -9.01 10.78 7.38
N ILE A 589 -9.10 9.59 7.97
CA ILE A 589 -8.36 8.37 7.58
C ILE A 589 -8.65 7.99 6.12
N LEU A 590 -9.92 7.93 5.70
CA LEU A 590 -10.27 7.62 4.31
C LEU A 590 -9.69 8.65 3.33
N GLY A 591 -9.66 9.93 3.73
CA GLY A 591 -9.02 10.99 2.96
C GLY A 591 -7.50 10.88 2.86
N THR A 592 -6.82 10.10 3.71
CA THR A 592 -5.36 9.89 3.59
C THR A 592 -4.98 8.92 2.47
N PHE A 593 -5.96 8.17 1.93
CA PHE A 593 -5.71 7.09 0.96
C PHE A 593 -5.99 7.45 -0.49
N SER A 594 -6.72 8.55 -0.78
CA SER A 594 -7.00 8.96 -2.17
C SER A 594 -7.30 10.46 -2.30
N THR A 595 -6.88 11.07 -3.40
CA THR A 595 -7.07 12.50 -3.69
C THR A 595 -7.99 12.77 -4.87
N ASP A 596 -8.27 11.79 -5.74
CA ASP A 596 -9.24 11.90 -6.85
C ASP A 596 -10.71 11.83 -6.39
N VAL A 597 -11.59 12.53 -7.11
CA VAL A 597 -13.05 12.55 -6.84
C VAL A 597 -13.72 11.21 -7.12
N LYS A 598 -13.34 10.44 -8.15
CA LYS A 598 -14.01 9.17 -8.48
C LYS A 598 -13.66 8.08 -7.48
N SER A 599 -12.38 7.99 -7.09
CA SER A 599 -11.91 7.07 -6.05
C SER A 599 -12.63 7.38 -4.73
N ASN A 600 -12.60 8.65 -4.30
CA ASN A 600 -13.31 9.11 -3.10
C ASN A 600 -14.84 8.92 -3.17
N ALA A 601 -15.48 8.96 -4.35
CA ALA A 601 -16.90 8.68 -4.50
C ALA A 601 -17.24 7.18 -4.30
N ARG A 602 -16.36 6.27 -4.72
CA ARG A 602 -16.52 4.81 -4.50
C ARG A 602 -16.25 4.46 -3.03
N THR A 603 -15.11 4.90 -2.50
CA THR A 603 -14.73 4.75 -1.08
C THR A 603 -15.80 5.33 -0.16
N GLY A 604 -16.23 6.57 -0.44
CA GLY A 604 -17.23 7.29 0.32
C GLY A 604 -18.64 6.68 0.23
N GLY A 605 -19.02 6.18 -0.95
CA GLY A 605 -20.27 5.46 -1.14
C GLY A 605 -20.35 4.18 -0.29
N LEU A 606 -19.31 3.34 -0.36
CA LEU A 606 -19.24 2.11 0.45
C LEU A 606 -19.17 2.42 1.95
N PHE A 607 -18.38 3.41 2.37
CA PHE A 607 -18.36 3.89 3.75
C PHE A 607 -19.77 4.27 4.25
N ARG A 608 -20.52 5.07 3.48
CA ARG A 608 -21.91 5.44 3.81
C ARG A 608 -22.87 4.26 3.78
N ALA A 609 -22.68 3.28 2.89
CA ALA A 609 -23.48 2.06 2.87
C ALA A 609 -23.28 1.24 4.15
N PHE A 610 -22.04 1.14 4.64
CA PHE A 610 -21.73 0.42 5.87
C PHE A 610 -22.26 1.16 7.11
N GLU A 611 -22.09 2.49 7.18
CA GLU A 611 -22.64 3.37 8.22
C GLU A 611 -24.18 3.26 8.29
N THR A 612 -24.87 3.43 7.16
CA THR A 612 -26.33 3.34 7.10
C THR A 612 -26.85 1.92 7.36
N CYS A 613 -26.12 0.87 6.96
CA CYS A 613 -26.44 -0.51 7.35
C CYS A 613 -26.40 -0.70 8.88
N GLY A 614 -25.36 -0.18 9.54
CA GLY A 614 -25.25 -0.21 11.00
C GLY A 614 -26.37 0.55 11.71
N GLN A 615 -26.72 1.73 11.21
CA GLN A 615 -27.87 2.49 11.71
C GLN A 615 -29.19 1.72 11.50
N ALA A 616 -29.44 1.16 10.32
CA ALA A 616 -30.64 0.39 10.02
C ALA A 616 -30.82 -0.79 10.99
N VAL A 617 -29.75 -1.56 11.22
CA VAL A 617 -29.75 -2.68 12.19
C VAL A 617 -30.00 -2.18 13.61
N SER A 618 -29.34 -1.11 14.05
CA SER A 618 -29.54 -0.53 15.37
C SER A 618 -30.99 -0.11 15.62
N TYR A 619 -31.57 0.67 14.69
CA TYR A 619 -32.96 1.12 14.82
C TYR A 619 -33.96 -0.05 14.69
N ALA A 620 -33.70 -1.05 13.84
CA ALA A 620 -34.55 -2.24 13.71
C ALA A 620 -34.59 -3.08 15.00
N ILE A 621 -33.45 -3.34 15.65
CA ILE A 621 -33.41 -4.09 16.91
C ILE A 621 -34.22 -3.35 18.01
N ASN A 622 -34.21 -2.01 18.00
CA ASN A 622 -34.96 -1.19 18.95
C ASN A 622 -36.42 -0.92 18.52
N SER A 623 -36.90 -1.42 17.37
CA SER A 623 -38.29 -1.26 16.94
C SER A 623 -39.24 -2.33 17.50
N ASN A 624 -38.70 -3.41 18.08
CA ASN A 624 -39.52 -4.54 18.56
C ASN A 624 -40.18 -4.25 19.91
N TYR A 625 -41.52 -4.19 19.92
CA TYR A 625 -42.33 -3.90 21.09
C TYR A 625 -42.17 -4.96 22.20
N GLY A 626 -41.94 -4.52 23.44
CA GLY A 626 -41.80 -5.42 24.60
C GLY A 626 -40.47 -6.19 24.69
N SER A 627 -39.51 -5.92 23.80
CA SER A 627 -38.16 -6.45 23.91
C SER A 627 -37.37 -5.80 25.05
N ASP A 628 -36.46 -6.55 25.69
CA ASP A 628 -35.59 -6.01 26.75
C ASP A 628 -34.58 -5.00 26.14
N PRO A 629 -34.61 -3.71 26.52
CA PRO A 629 -33.73 -2.68 25.96
C PRO A 629 -32.24 -2.92 26.24
N ARG A 630 -31.89 -3.80 27.20
CA ARG A 630 -30.49 -4.21 27.45
C ARG A 630 -29.90 -5.00 26.28
N LYS A 631 -30.72 -5.73 25.50
CA LYS A 631 -30.25 -6.54 24.36
C LYS A 631 -29.61 -5.66 23.26
N PRO A 632 -30.27 -4.64 22.69
CA PRO A 632 -29.63 -3.72 21.74
C PRO A 632 -28.36 -3.06 22.29
N PHE A 633 -28.34 -2.72 23.58
CA PHE A 633 -27.15 -2.18 24.24
C PHE A 633 -25.97 -3.16 24.24
N TYR A 634 -26.17 -4.43 24.58
CA TYR A 634 -25.10 -5.45 24.51
C TYR A 634 -24.59 -5.69 23.08
N VAL A 635 -25.47 -5.63 22.07
CA VAL A 635 -25.07 -5.72 20.66
C VAL A 635 -24.15 -4.55 20.29
N ASN A 636 -24.46 -3.32 20.71
CA ASN A 636 -23.61 -2.15 20.48
C ASN A 636 -22.20 -2.33 21.09
N CYS A 637 -22.12 -2.81 22.34
CA CYS A 637 -20.84 -3.14 22.98
C CYS A 637 -20.05 -4.22 22.20
N ALA A 638 -20.73 -5.25 21.69
CA ALA A 638 -20.08 -6.31 20.90
C ALA A 638 -19.54 -5.79 19.56
N VAL A 639 -20.27 -4.91 18.87
CA VAL A 639 -19.82 -4.28 17.63
C VAL A 639 -18.60 -3.36 17.89
N LEU A 640 -18.53 -2.65 19.02
CA LEU A 640 -17.33 -1.89 19.40
C LEU A 640 -16.10 -2.79 19.52
N ILE A 641 -16.23 -3.95 20.19
CA ILE A 641 -15.12 -4.91 20.36
C ILE A 641 -14.58 -5.38 19.00
N LEU A 642 -15.46 -5.59 18.01
CA LEU A 642 -15.06 -5.94 16.65
C LEU A 642 -14.47 -4.75 15.86
N ALA A 643 -14.89 -3.52 16.14
CA ALA A 643 -14.37 -2.32 15.50
C ALA A 643 -12.93 -1.97 15.91
N ILE A 644 -12.53 -2.27 17.16
CA ILE A 644 -11.18 -2.02 17.70
C ILE A 644 -10.06 -2.63 16.82
N PRO A 645 -10.00 -3.95 16.55
CA PRO A 645 -8.94 -4.52 15.73
C PRO A 645 -8.96 -3.99 14.29
N CYS A 646 -10.14 -3.79 13.70
CA CYS A 646 -10.28 -3.20 12.36
C CYS A 646 -9.68 -1.80 12.29
N MET A 647 -9.96 -0.93 13.28
CA MET A 647 -9.35 0.40 13.39
C MET A 647 -7.84 0.33 13.58
N VAL A 648 -7.33 -0.58 14.42
CA VAL A 648 -5.88 -0.80 14.62
C VAL A 648 -5.20 -1.17 13.31
N PHE A 649 -5.76 -2.08 12.52
CA PHE A 649 -5.21 -2.47 11.21
C PHE A 649 -5.32 -1.37 10.14
N LEU A 650 -6.36 -0.53 10.22
CA LEU A 650 -6.56 0.61 9.32
C LEU A 650 -5.55 1.74 9.62
N ILE A 651 -5.36 2.08 10.91
CA ILE A 651 -4.39 3.10 11.35
C ILE A 651 -2.95 2.69 11.00
N LYS A 652 -2.61 1.40 11.14
CA LYS A 652 -1.30 0.86 10.73
C LYS A 652 -0.99 0.98 9.23
N GLN A 653 -1.99 1.30 8.39
CA GLN A 653 -1.80 1.52 6.96
C GLN A 653 -1.74 3.01 6.57
N VAL A 654 -2.03 3.94 7.50
CA VAL A 654 -1.99 5.38 7.23
C VAL A 654 -0.54 5.78 6.91
N PRO A 655 -0.27 6.41 5.74
CA PRO A 655 1.08 6.85 5.39
C PRO A 655 1.57 7.94 6.36
N GLU A 656 2.87 8.02 6.61
CA GLU A 656 3.42 8.99 7.57
C GLU A 656 3.36 10.45 7.09
N VAL A 657 3.39 10.63 5.77
CA VAL A 657 3.36 11.90 5.03
C VAL A 657 2.13 11.92 4.11
N PRO A 658 1.46 13.08 3.89
CA PRO A 658 0.31 13.15 2.98
C PRO A 658 0.68 12.73 1.57
N ALA A 659 -0.06 11.78 0.99
CA ALA A 659 0.12 11.37 -0.40
C ALA A 659 -0.33 12.51 -1.35
N GLU A 660 0.63 13.09 -2.08
CA GLU A 660 0.35 14.16 -3.05
C GLU A 660 -0.28 13.60 -4.35
N ILE A 661 -0.08 12.31 -4.64
CA ILE A 661 -0.60 11.61 -5.82
C ILE A 661 -1.25 10.29 -5.36
N ASP A 662 -2.36 9.92 -6.01
CA ASP A 662 -3.04 8.64 -5.78
C ASP A 662 -2.11 7.46 -6.12
N ILE A 663 -1.89 6.55 -5.16
CA ILE A 663 -1.06 5.33 -5.34
C ILE A 663 -1.66 4.42 -6.43
N ASP A 664 -2.96 4.55 -6.71
CA ASP A 664 -3.68 3.81 -7.75
C ASP A 664 -3.70 4.51 -9.13
N ALA A 665 -2.94 5.59 -9.34
CA ALA A 665 -3.20 6.51 -10.46
C ALA A 665 -2.80 6.04 -11.87
N HIS A 666 -1.82 5.14 -12.04
CA HIS A 666 -1.11 4.98 -13.32
C HIS A 666 -1.14 3.60 -14.00
N THR A 667 -1.64 2.54 -13.36
CA THR A 667 -1.66 1.17 -13.94
C THR A 667 -3.01 0.70 -14.49
N GLU A 668 -4.09 1.48 -14.35
CA GLU A 668 -5.46 1.00 -14.63
C GLU A 668 -6.36 1.97 -15.43
N LYS A 669 -5.79 2.70 -16.41
CA LYS A 669 -6.56 3.63 -17.27
C LYS A 669 -6.64 3.19 -18.73
N ASP A 670 -7.85 2.76 -19.11
CA ASP A 670 -8.42 2.72 -20.46
C ASP A 670 -7.78 1.79 -21.52
N GLY A 671 -6.90 0.87 -21.13
CA GLY A 671 -6.39 -0.22 -21.98
C GLY A 671 -6.83 -1.62 -21.53
N THR A 672 -6.90 -2.58 -22.46
CA THR A 672 -6.93 -4.01 -22.09
C THR A 672 -5.58 -4.41 -21.52
N ILE A 673 -5.51 -4.65 -20.20
CA ILE A 673 -4.29 -5.10 -19.53
C ILE A 673 -3.84 -6.44 -20.15
N PRO A 674 -2.62 -6.52 -20.73
CA PRO A 674 -2.11 -7.76 -21.28
C PRO A 674 -2.00 -8.85 -20.22
N GLN A 675 -2.44 -10.06 -20.57
CA GLN A 675 -2.08 -11.26 -19.79
C GLN A 675 -0.63 -11.62 -20.10
N MET A 676 0.21 -11.66 -19.07
CA MET A 676 1.64 -11.85 -19.18
C MET A 676 2.05 -13.20 -18.59
N LEU A 677 3.00 -13.87 -19.24
CA LEU A 677 3.68 -15.05 -18.71
C LEU A 677 5.18 -14.74 -18.64
N MET A 678 5.74 -14.79 -17.43
CA MET A 678 7.18 -14.73 -17.20
C MET A 678 7.71 -16.13 -16.92
N LEU A 679 8.66 -16.57 -17.74
CA LEU A 679 9.38 -17.84 -17.59
C LEU A 679 10.81 -17.53 -17.15
N GLU A 680 11.18 -17.96 -15.95
CA GLU A 680 12.55 -17.92 -15.44
C GLU A 680 13.10 -19.34 -15.39
N ALA A 681 14.33 -19.53 -15.86
CA ALA A 681 14.96 -20.84 -15.98
C ALA A 681 15.42 -21.41 -14.63
N ARG A 682 15.70 -20.52 -13.66
CA ARG A 682 16.17 -20.82 -12.30
C ARG A 682 15.17 -20.28 -11.27
N ASP A 683 15.62 -20.04 -10.05
CA ASP A 683 14.89 -19.19 -9.10
C ASP A 683 14.83 -17.73 -9.57
N ILE A 684 13.83 -17.02 -9.05
CA ILE A 684 13.59 -15.61 -9.34
C ILE A 684 14.84 -14.78 -9.02
N CYS A 685 15.25 -13.95 -9.98
CA CYS A 685 16.45 -13.12 -9.89
C CYS A 685 17.79 -13.90 -9.82
N GLY A 686 17.81 -15.25 -9.89
CA GLY A 686 18.99 -16.09 -9.61
C GLY A 686 20.19 -15.98 -10.58
N GLY A 687 20.04 -15.29 -11.71
CA GLY A 687 21.13 -14.98 -12.65
C GLY A 687 21.92 -13.73 -12.28
N ALA A 688 22.50 -13.07 -13.30
CA ALA A 688 23.32 -11.86 -13.18
C ALA A 688 22.75 -10.78 -12.23
N THR A 689 21.43 -10.55 -12.27
CA THR A 689 20.78 -9.49 -11.48
C THR A 689 20.88 -9.76 -9.97
N GLY A 690 20.46 -10.92 -9.48
CA GLY A 690 20.51 -11.24 -8.04
C GLY A 690 21.93 -11.41 -7.51
N ARG A 691 22.87 -11.76 -8.40
CA ARG A 691 24.29 -11.94 -8.09
C ARG A 691 25.12 -10.64 -8.15
N ASN A 692 24.57 -9.51 -8.60
CA ASN A 692 25.32 -8.25 -8.72
C ASN A 692 25.36 -7.45 -7.40
N GLY A 693 26.39 -6.62 -7.25
CA GLY A 693 26.67 -5.90 -5.99
C GLY A 693 25.71 -4.76 -5.64
N GLY A 694 24.80 -4.34 -6.52
CA GLY A 694 23.81 -3.31 -6.26
C GLY A 694 24.16 -1.88 -6.69
N GLN A 695 25.24 -1.68 -7.46
CA GLN A 695 25.66 -0.35 -7.91
C GLN A 695 24.77 0.18 -9.05
N LEU A 696 24.02 1.24 -8.78
CA LEU A 696 23.30 2.03 -9.79
C LEU A 696 24.21 3.19 -10.22
N ARG A 697 25.20 2.89 -11.08
CA ARG A 697 26.35 3.76 -11.34
C ARG A 697 26.50 4.11 -12.83
N PRO A 698 25.98 5.27 -13.30
CA PRO A 698 26.17 5.74 -14.68
C PRO A 698 27.65 5.98 -15.04
N HIS A 699 28.01 5.83 -16.32
CA HIS A 699 29.30 6.28 -16.84
C HIS A 699 29.30 7.81 -17.06
N ALA A 700 29.30 8.59 -15.97
CA ALA A 700 29.19 10.05 -16.00
C ALA A 700 30.29 10.77 -16.81
N TYR A 701 31.49 10.18 -16.90
CA TYR A 701 32.63 10.74 -17.66
C TYR A 701 33.57 9.65 -18.22
N SER A 702 33.72 8.51 -17.56
CA SER A 702 34.82 7.55 -17.79
C SER A 702 34.78 6.83 -19.15
N ARG A 703 33.65 6.87 -19.87
CA ARG A 703 33.54 6.39 -21.26
C ARG A 703 33.51 7.52 -22.30
N TYR A 704 33.54 8.78 -21.88
CA TYR A 704 33.42 9.93 -22.77
C TYR A 704 34.43 9.90 -23.95
N PRO A 705 35.74 9.65 -23.77
CA PRO A 705 36.67 9.64 -24.90
C PRO A 705 36.35 8.57 -25.95
N LEU A 706 35.96 7.36 -25.50
CA LEU A 706 35.60 6.26 -26.39
C LEU A 706 34.31 6.54 -27.16
N TRP A 707 33.30 7.09 -26.48
CA TRP A 707 32.03 7.45 -27.11
C TRP A 707 32.16 8.68 -28.02
N SER A 708 32.98 9.68 -27.64
CA SER A 708 33.25 10.87 -28.45
C SER A 708 34.01 10.49 -29.73
N SER A 709 34.98 9.58 -29.64
CA SER A 709 35.66 9.03 -30.82
C SER A 709 34.77 8.20 -31.75
N ARG A 710 33.64 7.64 -31.26
CA ARG A 710 32.73 6.81 -32.06
C ARG A 710 31.53 7.58 -32.61
N PHE A 711 31.03 8.57 -31.89
CA PHE A 711 29.74 9.24 -32.15
C PHE A 711 29.82 10.78 -32.12
N GLY A 712 31.02 11.33 -31.95
CA GLY A 712 31.26 12.76 -31.72
C GLY A 712 30.91 13.21 -30.29
N PRO A 713 31.35 14.43 -29.89
CA PRO A 713 31.11 15.00 -28.57
C PRO A 713 29.63 14.98 -28.13
N GLU A 714 28.72 15.34 -29.04
CA GLU A 714 27.28 15.37 -28.79
C GLU A 714 26.66 13.97 -28.65
N GLY A 715 27.12 13.01 -29.46
CA GLY A 715 26.67 11.61 -29.36
C GLY A 715 27.09 10.98 -28.03
N ALA A 716 28.30 11.28 -27.57
CA ALA A 716 28.80 10.88 -26.26
C ALA A 716 27.99 11.51 -25.11
N LEU A 717 27.71 12.82 -25.18
CA LEU A 717 26.92 13.50 -24.15
C LEU A 717 25.49 12.94 -24.08
N LYS A 718 24.85 12.62 -25.22
CA LYS A 718 23.52 11.98 -25.25
C LYS A 718 23.51 10.63 -24.53
N LEU A 719 24.52 9.78 -24.76
CA LEU A 719 24.68 8.50 -24.07
C LEU A 719 24.83 8.70 -22.54
N ILE A 720 25.70 9.63 -22.14
CA ILE A 720 25.92 9.96 -20.72
C ILE A 720 24.63 10.46 -20.07
N LYS A 721 23.91 11.40 -20.70
CA LYS A 721 22.64 11.94 -20.16
C LYS A 721 21.57 10.85 -20.00
N HIS A 722 21.49 9.89 -20.93
CA HIS A 722 20.56 8.77 -20.81
C HIS A 722 20.91 7.81 -19.65
N GLU A 723 22.19 7.48 -19.43
CA GLU A 723 22.58 6.71 -18.24
C GLU A 723 22.36 7.50 -16.95
N MET A 724 22.68 8.80 -16.91
CA MET A 724 22.45 9.67 -15.73
C MET A 724 20.97 9.79 -15.36
N ALA A 725 20.07 9.84 -16.35
CA ALA A 725 18.63 9.92 -16.12
C ALA A 725 18.07 8.71 -15.33
N HIS A 726 18.76 7.56 -15.33
CA HIS A 726 18.35 6.40 -14.53
C HIS A 726 18.39 6.68 -13.02
N LEU A 727 19.25 7.56 -12.53
CA LEU A 727 19.29 7.90 -11.10
C LEU A 727 17.96 8.51 -10.63
N VAL A 728 17.46 9.48 -11.40
CA VAL A 728 16.18 10.13 -11.15
C VAL A 728 15.03 9.16 -11.39
N ALA A 729 15.06 8.39 -12.48
CA ALA A 729 14.01 7.44 -12.81
C ALA A 729 13.82 6.33 -11.76
N PHE A 730 14.91 5.75 -11.24
CA PHE A 730 14.84 4.79 -10.13
C PHE A 730 14.32 5.45 -8.85
N LYS A 731 14.78 6.67 -8.52
CA LYS A 731 14.29 7.40 -7.34
C LYS A 731 12.77 7.58 -7.41
N GLU A 732 12.28 8.11 -8.53
CA GLU A 732 10.88 8.50 -8.66
C GLU A 732 9.96 7.28 -8.74
N ALA A 733 10.29 6.28 -9.57
CA ALA A 733 9.50 5.04 -9.66
C ALA A 733 9.39 4.30 -8.31
N LEU A 734 10.50 4.18 -7.57
CA LEU A 734 10.49 3.49 -6.28
C LEU A 734 9.82 4.31 -5.16
N THR A 735 9.76 5.64 -5.31
CA THR A 735 9.01 6.54 -4.42
C THR A 735 7.51 6.47 -4.71
N GLU A 736 7.11 6.45 -5.99
CA GLU A 736 5.70 6.32 -6.41
C GLU A 736 5.10 4.99 -5.95
N GLU A 737 5.85 3.89 -6.08
CA GLU A 737 5.46 2.56 -5.61
C GLU A 737 5.63 2.35 -4.08
N GLY A 738 6.22 3.32 -3.36
CA GLY A 738 6.38 3.28 -1.91
C GLY A 738 7.38 2.23 -1.37
N ILE A 739 8.32 1.77 -2.19
CA ILE A 739 9.25 0.64 -1.88
C ILE A 739 10.72 1.04 -1.68
N VAL A 740 11.05 2.34 -1.65
CA VAL A 740 12.43 2.88 -1.46
C VAL A 740 13.21 2.17 -0.35
N GLU A 741 12.64 2.08 0.84
CA GLU A 741 13.26 1.45 2.02
C GLU A 741 13.31 -0.09 1.90
N GLU A 742 12.24 -0.72 1.37
CA GLU A 742 12.16 -2.17 1.13
C GLU A 742 13.34 -2.64 0.28
N VAL A 743 13.64 -1.91 -0.81
CA VAL A 743 14.71 -2.24 -1.76
C VAL A 743 16.08 -1.68 -1.38
N CYS A 744 16.19 -1.02 -0.22
CA CYS A 744 17.41 -0.39 0.29
C CYS A 744 18.03 0.63 -0.69
N LEU A 745 17.19 1.44 -1.35
CA LEU A 745 17.65 2.46 -2.29
C LEU A 745 18.32 3.63 -1.55
N LYS A 746 19.60 3.88 -1.85
CA LYS A 746 20.34 5.05 -1.34
C LYS A 746 20.95 5.81 -2.51
N MET A 747 20.54 7.06 -2.70
CA MET A 747 21.16 7.99 -3.65
C MET A 747 22.34 8.72 -3.01
N GLY A 748 23.31 9.12 -3.82
CA GLY A 748 24.46 9.89 -3.35
C GLY A 748 25.53 9.99 -4.43
N GLU A 749 26.78 9.79 -4.01
CA GLU A 749 27.96 9.95 -4.85
C GLU A 749 28.82 8.69 -4.81
N THR A 750 29.55 8.46 -5.90
CA THR A 750 30.56 7.42 -6.05
C THR A 750 31.87 7.99 -6.57
N PHE A 751 32.91 7.18 -6.64
CA PHE A 751 34.22 7.58 -7.11
C PHE A 751 34.90 6.51 -7.97
N ASP A 752 35.76 6.97 -8.87
CA ASP A 752 36.87 6.18 -9.43
C ASP A 752 38.18 6.69 -8.81
N ALA A 753 38.80 5.87 -7.96
CA ALA A 753 40.09 6.15 -7.32
C ALA A 753 41.24 5.59 -8.18
N ALA A 754 42.25 6.40 -8.45
CA ALA A 754 43.46 5.98 -9.14
C ALA A 754 44.48 5.41 -8.15
N MET A 755 44.84 4.14 -8.31
CA MET A 755 45.84 3.45 -7.49
C MET A 755 47.24 3.45 -8.14
N THR A 756 47.34 3.95 -9.38
CA THR A 756 48.60 4.07 -10.15
C THR A 756 48.55 5.32 -11.02
N GLU A 757 49.72 5.78 -11.45
CA GLU A 757 49.86 6.89 -12.41
C GLU A 757 49.20 6.59 -13.77
N GLU A 758 49.24 5.33 -14.24
CA GLU A 758 48.56 4.89 -15.47
C GLU A 758 47.03 5.02 -15.35
N ALA A 759 46.47 4.60 -14.22
CA ALA A 759 45.05 4.79 -13.94
C ALA A 759 44.69 6.27 -13.80
N TRP A 760 45.54 7.07 -13.15
CA TRP A 760 45.31 8.50 -12.96
C TRP A 760 45.28 9.26 -14.29
N GLN A 761 46.28 9.07 -15.14
CA GLN A 761 46.32 9.65 -16.49
C GLN A 761 45.08 9.28 -17.31
N ARG A 762 44.61 8.02 -17.21
CA ARG A 762 43.38 7.57 -17.88
C ARG A 762 42.12 8.24 -17.33
N LEU A 763 41.95 8.30 -16.01
CA LEU A 763 40.75 8.84 -15.37
C LEU A 763 40.70 10.38 -15.48
N LYS A 764 41.78 11.07 -15.12
CA LYS A 764 41.92 12.52 -15.28
C LYS A 764 41.82 12.94 -16.74
N GLY A 765 42.52 12.25 -17.65
CA GLY A 765 42.46 12.54 -19.08
C GLY A 765 41.05 12.38 -19.67
N ALA A 766 40.28 11.38 -19.23
CA ALA A 766 38.89 11.24 -19.66
C ALA A 766 38.00 12.40 -19.21
N TYR A 767 38.20 12.88 -17.98
CA TYR A 767 37.51 14.06 -17.45
C TYR A 767 37.94 15.36 -18.15
N GLU A 768 39.24 15.56 -18.38
CA GLU A 768 39.77 16.74 -19.06
C GLU A 768 39.33 16.83 -20.53
N ILE A 769 39.26 15.70 -21.24
CA ILE A 769 38.70 15.64 -22.61
C ILE A 769 37.21 16.01 -22.59
N PHE A 770 36.44 15.55 -21.60
CA PHE A 770 35.02 15.91 -21.47
C PHE A 770 34.84 17.41 -21.17
N VAL A 771 35.62 17.96 -20.24
CA VAL A 771 35.69 19.40 -19.91
C VAL A 771 36.12 20.26 -21.11
N LYS A 772 37.05 19.77 -21.93
CA LYS A 772 37.53 20.50 -23.11
C LYS A 772 36.44 20.65 -24.17
N ASP A 773 35.66 19.61 -24.41
CA ASP A 773 34.65 19.59 -25.47
C ASP A 773 33.36 20.32 -25.05
N HIS A 774 32.94 20.21 -23.78
CA HIS A 774 31.64 20.72 -23.27
C HIS A 774 31.73 21.89 -22.28
N GLY A 775 32.94 22.25 -21.85
CA GLY A 775 33.19 23.30 -20.85
C GLY A 775 32.94 22.86 -19.40
N LYS A 776 33.61 23.52 -18.44
CA LYS A 776 33.46 23.25 -17.00
C LYS A 776 32.04 23.46 -16.47
N GLU A 777 31.27 24.32 -17.11
CA GLU A 777 29.89 24.63 -16.75
C GLU A 777 28.85 23.68 -17.37
N GLY A 778 29.31 22.64 -18.08
CA GLY A 778 28.45 21.60 -18.64
C GLY A 778 27.69 20.85 -17.54
N GLU A 779 26.40 20.58 -17.80
CA GLU A 779 25.44 20.03 -16.83
C GLU A 779 25.96 18.81 -16.05
N VAL A 780 26.41 17.75 -16.74
CA VAL A 780 26.93 16.53 -16.09
C VAL A 780 28.33 16.74 -15.49
N ILE A 781 29.10 17.70 -16.03
CA ILE A 781 30.46 18.00 -15.57
C ILE A 781 30.42 18.69 -14.20
N ARG A 782 29.47 19.59 -13.97
CA ARG A 782 29.25 20.26 -12.68
C ARG A 782 28.90 19.29 -11.54
N GLU A 783 28.27 18.16 -11.87
CA GLU A 783 27.96 17.08 -10.92
C GLU A 783 29.18 16.19 -10.62
N CYS A 784 30.24 16.28 -11.43
CA CYS A 784 31.49 15.56 -11.23
C CYS A 784 32.52 16.44 -10.48
N ARG A 785 33.40 15.81 -9.68
CA ARG A 785 34.54 16.49 -9.03
C ARG A 785 35.83 15.72 -9.28
N LEU A 786 36.82 16.41 -9.85
CA LEU A 786 38.19 15.93 -9.94
C LEU A 786 38.93 16.30 -8.65
N ILE A 787 39.48 15.31 -7.95
CA ILE A 787 40.29 15.48 -6.75
C ILE A 787 41.73 15.11 -7.10
N GLU A 788 42.60 16.10 -7.14
CA GLU A 788 44.01 15.93 -7.54
C GLU A 788 44.99 15.82 -6.36
N ASP A 789 44.58 16.23 -5.15
CA ASP A 789 45.40 16.03 -3.95
C ASP A 789 45.26 14.59 -3.44
N PRO A 790 46.35 13.83 -3.28
CA PRO A 790 46.28 12.45 -2.82
C PRO A 790 45.67 12.26 -1.43
N LYS A 791 45.81 13.24 -0.51
CA LYS A 791 45.25 13.13 0.83
C LYS A 791 43.75 13.37 0.81
N GLU A 792 43.29 14.41 0.12
CA GLU A 792 41.87 14.66 -0.12
C GLU A 792 41.22 13.46 -0.83
N ALA A 793 41.92 12.85 -1.79
CA ALA A 793 41.46 11.64 -2.47
C ALA A 793 41.36 10.44 -1.52
N GLU A 794 42.37 10.16 -0.71
CA GLU A 794 42.33 9.07 0.29
C GLU A 794 41.24 9.30 1.35
N GLU A 795 41.10 10.51 1.89
CA GLU A 795 40.06 10.88 2.85
C GLU A 795 38.64 10.77 2.26
N THR A 796 38.46 11.16 0.99
CA THR A 796 37.16 11.12 0.30
C THR A 796 36.75 9.71 -0.12
N THR A 797 37.71 8.90 -0.57
CA THR A 797 37.44 7.56 -1.12
C THR A 797 37.59 6.44 -0.09
N GLN A 798 38.29 6.69 1.03
CA GLN A 798 38.76 5.69 1.99
C GLN A 798 39.74 4.66 1.38
N MET A 799 40.29 4.89 0.18
CA MET A 799 41.21 3.98 -0.50
C MET A 799 42.67 4.37 -0.23
N LYS A 800 43.37 3.53 0.55
CA LYS A 800 44.77 3.71 0.94
C LYS A 800 45.70 3.86 -0.27
N GLY A 801 46.51 4.90 -0.27
CA GLY A 801 47.54 5.15 -1.28
C GLY A 801 46.98 5.52 -2.66
N CYS A 802 45.70 5.89 -2.78
CA CYS A 802 45.20 6.45 -4.03
C CYS A 802 45.83 7.84 -4.29
N ILE A 803 46.14 8.14 -5.55
CA ILE A 803 46.88 9.36 -5.93
C ILE A 803 46.00 10.47 -6.52
N GLY A 804 44.70 10.20 -6.63
CA GLY A 804 43.71 11.10 -7.20
C GLY A 804 42.39 10.35 -7.44
N ALA A 805 41.29 11.09 -7.56
CA ALA A 805 39.97 10.50 -7.77
C ALA A 805 39.08 11.37 -8.66
N VAL A 806 38.09 10.76 -9.29
CA VAL A 806 36.94 11.48 -9.87
C VAL A 806 35.67 11.01 -9.16
N VAL A 807 34.99 11.93 -8.49
CA VAL A 807 33.71 11.72 -7.81
C VAL A 807 32.57 12.11 -8.76
N HIS A 808 31.48 11.35 -8.78
CA HIS A 808 30.28 11.66 -9.58
C HIS A 808 29.01 11.07 -8.94
N PRO A 809 27.79 11.44 -9.40
CA PRO A 809 26.55 10.92 -8.81
C PRO A 809 26.33 9.43 -9.08
N ALA A 810 25.69 8.76 -8.13
CA ALA A 810 25.27 7.37 -8.24
C ALA A 810 24.13 7.04 -7.26
N GLY A 811 23.57 5.85 -7.40
CA GLY A 811 22.78 5.19 -6.37
C GLY A 811 23.34 3.82 -6.01
N GLN A 812 22.81 3.26 -4.94
CA GLN A 812 22.88 1.83 -4.63
C GLN A 812 21.48 1.30 -4.31
N ILE A 813 21.24 0.04 -4.63
CA ILE A 813 19.96 -0.66 -4.42
C ILE A 813 20.24 -2.14 -4.22
N TRP A 814 19.43 -2.86 -3.44
CA TRP A 814 19.54 -4.31 -3.32
C TRP A 814 18.80 -4.99 -4.49
N PRO A 815 19.49 -5.63 -5.46
CA PRO A 815 18.85 -6.10 -6.70
C PRO A 815 17.81 -7.19 -6.47
N TYR A 816 18.09 -8.14 -5.57
CA TYR A 816 17.14 -9.20 -5.19
C TYR A 816 15.84 -8.61 -4.62
N LYS A 817 15.93 -7.75 -3.59
CA LYS A 817 14.75 -7.09 -3.01
C LYS A 817 14.00 -6.25 -4.03
N PHE A 818 14.71 -5.50 -4.89
CA PHE A 818 14.13 -4.72 -5.98
C PHE A 818 13.28 -5.57 -6.94
N VAL A 819 13.81 -6.67 -7.45
CA VAL A 819 13.08 -7.56 -8.36
C VAL A 819 11.90 -8.23 -7.66
N HIS A 820 12.05 -8.66 -6.41
CA HIS A 820 10.96 -9.27 -5.65
C HIS A 820 9.84 -8.27 -5.29
N ALA A 821 10.17 -7.02 -4.96
CA ALA A 821 9.19 -5.97 -4.69
C ALA A 821 8.37 -5.65 -5.95
N LEU A 822 9.02 -5.48 -7.11
CA LEU A 822 8.33 -5.26 -8.38
C LEU A 822 7.45 -6.46 -8.77
N LEU A 823 7.96 -7.70 -8.66
CA LEU A 823 7.16 -8.88 -8.98
C LEU A 823 5.97 -9.04 -8.04
N ARG A 824 6.12 -8.71 -6.75
CA ARG A 824 5.01 -8.68 -5.78
C ARG A 824 3.91 -7.71 -6.27
N ILE A 825 4.28 -6.46 -6.58
CA ILE A 825 3.34 -5.44 -7.08
C ILE A 825 2.64 -5.91 -8.37
N VAL A 826 3.37 -6.44 -9.34
CA VAL A 826 2.79 -6.87 -10.62
C VAL A 826 1.93 -8.13 -10.47
N LEU A 827 2.28 -9.07 -9.58
CA LEU A 827 1.46 -10.26 -9.29
C LEU A 827 0.13 -9.88 -8.62
N GLU A 828 0.11 -8.85 -7.75
CA GLU A 828 -1.11 -8.34 -7.12
C GLU A 828 -2.15 -7.82 -8.14
N THR A 829 -1.74 -7.52 -9.39
CA THR A 829 -2.67 -7.15 -10.50
C THR A 829 -3.47 -8.33 -11.06
N GLY A 830 -3.08 -9.58 -10.75
CA GLY A 830 -3.67 -10.79 -11.31
C GLY A 830 -3.44 -10.99 -12.82
N SER A 831 -2.63 -10.14 -13.48
CA SER A 831 -2.38 -10.20 -14.93
C SER A 831 -1.01 -10.79 -15.30
N LEU A 832 -0.21 -11.19 -14.30
CA LEU A 832 1.06 -11.89 -14.48
C LEU A 832 0.97 -13.32 -13.95
N ASN A 833 1.32 -14.27 -14.82
CA ASN A 833 1.65 -15.64 -14.46
C ASN A 833 3.18 -15.75 -14.38
N LEU A 834 3.72 -16.14 -13.22
CA LEU A 834 5.16 -16.28 -13.00
C LEU A 834 5.52 -17.76 -12.81
N GLN A 835 6.46 -18.25 -13.61
CA GLN A 835 6.95 -19.64 -13.56
C GLN A 835 8.48 -19.64 -13.43
N ALA A 836 8.96 -19.81 -12.20
CA ALA A 836 10.37 -20.11 -11.91
C ALA A 836 10.72 -21.56 -12.31
N ASN A 837 12.01 -21.88 -12.34
CA ASN A 837 12.57 -23.20 -12.64
C ASN A 837 11.97 -23.85 -13.91
N THR A 838 11.69 -23.00 -14.91
CA THR A 838 11.00 -23.34 -16.16
C THR A 838 11.82 -22.85 -17.36
N PRO A 839 12.93 -23.53 -17.68
CA PRO A 839 13.79 -23.15 -18.80
C PRO A 839 13.03 -23.23 -20.13
N VAL A 840 13.09 -22.13 -20.89
CA VAL A 840 12.70 -22.12 -22.30
C VAL A 840 13.77 -22.85 -23.09
N LEU A 841 13.35 -23.89 -23.82
CA LEU A 841 14.23 -24.72 -24.64
C LEU A 841 14.24 -24.28 -26.11
N LYS A 842 13.11 -23.74 -26.59
CA LYS A 842 12.94 -23.26 -27.96
C LYS A 842 11.83 -22.21 -28.05
N VAL A 843 11.99 -21.27 -28.98
CA VAL A 843 10.95 -20.33 -29.40
C VAL A 843 10.79 -20.45 -30.91
N SER A 844 9.56 -20.60 -31.41
CA SER A 844 9.28 -20.62 -32.85
C SER A 844 9.31 -19.22 -33.46
N GLU A 845 9.24 -19.13 -34.79
CA GLU A 845 8.75 -17.92 -35.45
C GLU A 845 7.23 -17.77 -35.25
N LYS A 846 6.69 -16.60 -35.60
CA LYS A 846 5.25 -16.34 -35.57
C LYS A 846 4.54 -17.06 -36.72
N ASP A 847 3.57 -17.91 -36.40
CA ASP A 847 2.81 -18.69 -37.36
C ASP A 847 1.77 -17.85 -38.14
N LYS A 848 1.11 -18.50 -39.12
CA LYS A 848 0.10 -17.87 -39.98
C LYS A 848 -1.15 -17.38 -39.23
N ASP A 849 -1.42 -17.95 -38.05
CA ASP A 849 -2.53 -17.57 -37.18
C ASP A 849 -2.13 -16.45 -36.19
N GLY A 850 -0.87 -16.01 -36.24
CA GLY A 850 -0.33 -14.91 -35.43
C GLY A 850 0.24 -15.32 -34.08
N TRP A 851 0.58 -16.60 -33.87
CA TRP A 851 1.10 -17.12 -32.60
C TRP A 851 2.57 -17.54 -32.67
N ILE A 852 3.27 -17.33 -31.57
CA ILE A 852 4.63 -17.81 -31.29
C ILE A 852 4.50 -18.93 -30.26
N THR A 853 5.09 -20.09 -30.54
CA THR A 853 5.15 -21.23 -29.62
C THR A 853 6.45 -21.20 -28.83
N VAL A 854 6.33 -21.33 -27.51
CA VAL A 854 7.43 -21.37 -26.55
C VAL A 854 7.44 -22.76 -25.92
N SER A 855 8.47 -23.55 -26.23
CA SER A 855 8.63 -24.92 -25.71
C SER A 855 9.52 -24.90 -24.46
N THR A 856 9.05 -25.48 -23.36
CA THR A 856 9.74 -25.57 -22.06
C THR A 856 9.87 -27.02 -21.61
N SER A 857 10.65 -27.28 -20.56
CA SER A 857 10.70 -28.59 -19.89
C SER A 857 9.35 -29.04 -19.29
N ARG A 858 8.40 -28.11 -19.10
CA ARG A 858 7.09 -28.35 -18.48
C ARG A 858 5.92 -28.33 -19.47
N GLY A 859 6.22 -28.27 -20.78
CA GLY A 859 5.22 -28.21 -21.86
C GLY A 859 5.36 -26.96 -22.73
N GLU A 860 4.40 -26.75 -23.63
CA GLU A 860 4.40 -25.63 -24.58
C GLU A 860 3.34 -24.57 -24.24
N VAL A 861 3.66 -23.30 -24.51
CA VAL A 861 2.73 -22.17 -24.39
C VAL A 861 2.75 -21.36 -25.69
N ARG A 862 1.59 -20.80 -26.10
CA ARG A 862 1.47 -19.91 -27.26
C ARG A 862 1.22 -18.47 -26.81
N THR A 863 1.90 -17.51 -27.44
CA THR A 863 1.75 -16.06 -27.22
C THR A 863 1.69 -15.31 -28.55
N ARG A 864 1.21 -14.06 -28.56
CA ARG A 864 1.25 -13.18 -29.74
C ARG A 864 2.55 -12.40 -29.88
N THR A 865 3.26 -12.19 -28.77
CA THR A 865 4.54 -11.47 -28.69
C THR A 865 5.38 -12.04 -27.55
N ILE A 866 6.71 -11.94 -27.68
CA ILE A 866 7.68 -12.43 -26.68
C ILE A 866 8.78 -11.40 -26.47
N VAL A 867 9.19 -11.21 -25.21
CA VAL A 867 10.33 -10.38 -24.82
C VAL A 867 11.47 -11.27 -24.34
N HIS A 868 12.58 -11.25 -25.06
CA HIS A 868 13.84 -11.94 -24.73
C HIS A 868 14.66 -11.07 -23.77
N ALA A 869 14.33 -11.17 -22.48
CA ALA A 869 15.01 -10.46 -21.39
C ALA A 869 16.08 -11.31 -20.66
N THR A 870 16.56 -12.40 -21.29
CA THR A 870 17.44 -13.41 -20.68
C THR A 870 18.94 -13.03 -20.68
N ASN A 871 19.24 -11.76 -20.94
CA ASN A 871 20.58 -11.18 -21.03
C ASN A 871 21.57 -12.03 -21.85
N ARG A 872 22.68 -12.55 -21.25
CA ARG A 872 23.64 -13.44 -21.94
C ARG A 872 22.95 -14.63 -22.62
N TRP A 873 21.92 -15.19 -22.00
CA TRP A 873 21.28 -16.40 -22.48
C TRP A 873 20.40 -16.17 -23.71
N ALA A 874 20.15 -14.90 -24.10
CA ALA A 874 19.38 -14.56 -25.29
C ALA A 874 19.97 -15.17 -26.57
N SER A 875 21.31 -15.24 -26.70
CA SER A 875 21.96 -15.82 -27.88
C SER A 875 21.86 -17.34 -28.01
N HIS A 876 21.35 -18.05 -26.98
CA HIS A 876 20.96 -19.46 -27.11
C HIS A 876 19.55 -19.63 -27.70
N LEU A 877 18.66 -18.66 -27.49
CA LEU A 877 17.29 -18.66 -28.03
C LEU A 877 17.19 -17.95 -29.39
N LEU A 878 18.10 -17.01 -29.65
CA LEU A 878 18.21 -16.22 -30.88
C LEU A 878 19.63 -16.40 -31.47
N PRO A 879 19.84 -17.40 -32.36
CA PRO A 879 21.16 -17.71 -32.93
C PRO A 879 21.85 -16.53 -33.63
N GLU A 880 21.08 -15.57 -34.14
CA GLU A 880 21.57 -14.30 -34.73
C GLU A 880 22.22 -13.34 -33.71
N PHE A 881 22.26 -13.69 -32.42
CA PHE A 881 23.05 -12.99 -31.39
C PHE A 881 24.26 -13.81 -30.91
N SER A 882 24.51 -15.00 -31.46
CA SER A 882 25.64 -15.88 -31.04
C SER A 882 27.03 -15.25 -31.23
N ASN A 883 27.21 -14.43 -32.28
CA ASN A 883 28.41 -13.63 -32.51
C ASN A 883 28.32 -12.19 -31.93
N LEU A 884 27.28 -11.88 -31.15
CA LEU A 884 26.99 -10.52 -30.66
C LEU A 884 26.98 -10.41 -29.13
N ILE A 885 26.58 -11.47 -28.41
CA ILE A 885 26.44 -11.50 -26.95
C ILE A 885 27.19 -12.71 -26.39
N PHE A 886 28.26 -12.43 -25.64
CA PHE A 886 29.21 -13.40 -25.06
C PHE A 886 29.13 -13.43 -23.54
N PRO A 887 29.58 -14.51 -22.87
CA PRO A 887 29.59 -14.55 -21.41
C PRO A 887 30.89 -13.99 -20.83
N SER A 888 30.85 -13.59 -19.57
CA SER A 888 32.03 -13.29 -18.76
C SER A 888 31.71 -13.60 -17.30
N LEU A 889 32.60 -14.29 -16.59
CA LEU A 889 32.45 -14.51 -15.15
C LEU A 889 32.97 -13.32 -14.35
N CYS A 890 32.09 -12.80 -13.48
CA CYS A 890 32.40 -11.81 -12.47
C CYS A 890 32.38 -12.43 -11.08
N THR A 891 33.33 -12.05 -10.24
CA THR A 891 33.48 -12.51 -8.85
C THR A 891 33.08 -11.43 -7.85
N ILE A 892 32.26 -11.80 -6.87
CA ILE A 892 31.81 -10.92 -5.78
C ILE A 892 31.94 -11.65 -4.43
N ALA A 893 32.15 -10.90 -3.35
CA ALA A 893 32.09 -11.39 -1.98
C ALA A 893 31.30 -10.45 -1.06
N ALA A 894 30.79 -11.02 0.02
CA ALA A 894 30.16 -10.33 1.14
C ALA A 894 31.14 -10.33 2.32
N ILE A 895 31.49 -9.16 2.84
CA ILE A 895 32.43 -8.98 3.96
C ILE A 895 31.68 -8.35 5.14
N LYS A 896 31.82 -8.93 6.34
CA LYS A 896 31.25 -8.38 7.57
C LYS A 896 31.97 -7.07 7.94
N ALA A 897 31.21 -6.00 8.22
CA ALA A 897 31.79 -4.70 8.56
C ALA A 897 31.00 -3.99 9.68
N PRO A 898 31.62 -3.00 10.36
CA PRO A 898 30.89 -2.12 11.27
C PRO A 898 29.83 -1.30 10.52
N GLU A 899 28.77 -0.91 11.22
CA GLU A 899 27.71 -0.07 10.70
C GLU A 899 28.25 1.24 10.09
N GLY A 900 27.88 1.52 8.84
CA GLY A 900 28.22 2.77 8.14
C GLY A 900 29.72 2.99 7.88
N PHE A 901 30.56 1.95 8.00
CA PHE A 901 32.01 2.03 7.86
C PHE A 901 32.49 2.55 6.48
N ILE A 902 31.89 2.07 5.40
CA ILE A 902 32.09 2.61 4.04
C ILE A 902 31.10 3.75 3.82
N LYS A 903 31.61 4.98 3.75
CA LYS A 903 30.80 6.19 3.62
C LYS A 903 30.19 6.33 2.21
N ARG A 904 30.91 5.87 1.18
CA ARG A 904 30.63 6.06 -0.25
C ARG A 904 30.87 4.76 -1.01
N THR A 905 29.99 4.41 -1.95
CA THR A 905 30.28 3.34 -2.92
C THR A 905 31.35 3.81 -3.90
N GLY A 906 32.22 2.93 -4.42
CA GLY A 906 33.26 3.34 -5.35
C GLY A 906 33.98 2.21 -6.05
N ALA A 907 34.98 2.60 -6.84
CA ALA A 907 35.88 1.68 -7.54
C ALA A 907 37.33 2.14 -7.45
N GLN A 908 38.23 1.17 -7.35
CA GLN A 908 39.68 1.34 -7.45
C GLN A 908 40.16 0.93 -8.84
N HIS A 909 41.10 1.66 -9.43
CA HIS A 909 41.67 1.38 -10.75
C HIS A 909 43.19 1.34 -10.68
N TRP A 910 43.79 0.27 -11.19
CA TRP A 910 45.25 0.15 -11.37
C TRP A 910 45.69 0.28 -12.83
N ASP A 911 44.85 -0.10 -13.79
CA ASP A 911 45.02 0.21 -15.22
C ASP A 911 43.67 0.14 -15.96
N SER A 912 43.62 -0.16 -17.27
CA SER A 912 42.37 -0.30 -18.04
C SER A 912 41.64 -1.64 -17.86
N TYR A 913 42.27 -2.66 -17.28
CA TYR A 913 41.73 -4.01 -17.06
C TYR A 913 41.59 -4.37 -15.59
N ILE A 914 42.41 -3.77 -14.71
CA ILE A 914 42.50 -4.13 -13.30
C ILE A 914 41.78 -3.10 -12.44
N ASN A 915 40.60 -3.47 -11.99
CA ASN A 915 39.76 -2.68 -11.10
C ASN A 915 39.01 -3.54 -10.06
N ASN A 916 38.65 -2.92 -8.94
CA ASN A 916 37.71 -3.45 -7.95
C ASN A 916 36.58 -2.44 -7.75
N TYR A 917 35.43 -2.88 -7.27
CA TYR A 917 34.29 -2.02 -6.94
C TYR A 917 33.58 -2.51 -5.68
N HIS A 918 33.09 -1.59 -4.84
CA HIS A 918 32.47 -1.94 -3.57
C HIS A 918 31.32 -0.98 -3.17
N LEU A 919 30.43 -1.48 -2.31
CA LEU A 919 29.46 -0.69 -1.55
C LEU A 919 29.21 -1.32 -0.19
N GLN A 920 28.50 -0.64 0.71
CA GLN A 920 28.00 -1.23 1.95
C GLN A 920 26.47 -1.17 2.00
N LEU A 921 25.85 -2.30 2.34
CA LEU A 921 24.42 -2.40 2.58
C LEU A 921 24.05 -1.67 3.88
N PRO A 922 22.90 -0.96 3.93
CA PRO A 922 22.50 -0.20 5.10
C PRO A 922 22.17 -1.11 6.31
N PRO A 923 22.01 -0.53 7.51
CA PRO A 923 21.49 -1.24 8.67
C PRO A 923 20.15 -1.94 8.37
N PRO A 924 19.87 -3.11 8.97
CA PRO A 924 20.71 -3.82 9.94
C PRO A 924 21.79 -4.71 9.29
N HIS A 925 21.93 -4.68 7.96
CA HIS A 925 22.72 -5.68 7.23
C HIS A 925 24.23 -5.46 7.37
N ASN A 926 24.69 -4.20 7.34
CA ASN A 926 26.07 -3.80 7.66
C ASN A 926 27.20 -4.52 6.89
N THR A 927 26.87 -5.19 5.78
CA THR A 927 27.79 -5.97 4.95
C THR A 927 28.36 -5.14 3.80
N ILE A 928 29.68 -5.19 3.60
CA ILE A 928 30.35 -4.68 2.40
C ILE A 928 30.18 -5.71 1.30
N ILE A 929 29.66 -5.30 0.14
CA ILE A 929 29.65 -6.11 -1.07
C ILE A 929 30.77 -5.59 -1.98
N ILE A 930 31.72 -6.46 -2.30
CA ILE A 930 32.88 -6.14 -3.13
C ILE A 930 32.94 -7.07 -4.34
N GLY A 931 33.16 -6.51 -5.52
CA GLY A 931 33.45 -7.25 -6.75
C GLY A 931 34.74 -6.81 -7.42
N GLY A 932 35.21 -7.61 -8.37
CA GLY A 932 36.45 -7.37 -9.10
C GLY A 932 37.44 -8.50 -8.92
N ALA A 933 38.38 -8.38 -7.96
CA ALA A 933 39.54 -9.25 -7.80
C ALA A 933 40.36 -9.42 -9.09
N LYS A 934 40.30 -8.42 -10.00
CA LYS A 934 40.92 -8.50 -11.33
C LYS A 934 42.43 -8.69 -11.26
N ALA A 935 43.09 -8.17 -10.22
CA ALA A 935 44.53 -8.40 -9.97
C ALA A 935 44.91 -9.88 -9.76
N VAL A 936 43.97 -10.72 -9.32
CA VAL A 936 44.13 -12.18 -9.20
C VAL A 936 43.78 -12.85 -10.53
N VAL A 937 42.56 -12.64 -11.03
CA VAL A 937 42.03 -13.40 -12.17
C VAL A 937 42.67 -13.03 -13.52
N ALA A 938 43.42 -11.92 -13.57
CA ALA A 938 44.23 -11.56 -14.73
C ALA A 938 45.40 -12.52 -15.01
N HIS A 939 45.82 -13.33 -14.02
CA HIS A 939 46.85 -14.36 -14.22
C HIS A 939 46.37 -15.56 -15.04
N TYR A 940 45.05 -15.79 -15.10
CA TYR A 940 44.44 -16.96 -15.76
C TYR A 940 43.18 -16.56 -16.57
N PRO A 941 43.28 -15.61 -17.52
CA PRO A 941 42.11 -14.97 -18.15
C PRO A 941 41.18 -15.95 -18.89
N HIS A 942 41.71 -17.06 -19.42
CA HIS A 942 40.92 -18.09 -20.10
C HIS A 942 39.88 -18.79 -19.21
N GLU A 943 40.04 -18.77 -17.87
CA GLU A 943 39.13 -19.46 -16.95
C GLU A 943 37.79 -18.75 -16.75
N TRP A 944 37.72 -17.45 -17.10
CA TRP A 944 36.59 -16.56 -16.79
C TRP A 944 36.12 -15.70 -17.97
N VAL A 945 37.03 -15.25 -18.85
CA VAL A 945 36.63 -14.58 -20.10
C VAL A 945 35.97 -15.61 -21.02
N ARG A 946 34.75 -15.34 -21.50
CA ARG A 946 33.93 -16.31 -22.28
C ARG A 946 33.57 -17.61 -21.54
N SER A 947 33.58 -17.61 -20.22
CA SER A 947 33.00 -18.70 -19.42
C SER A 947 31.56 -18.39 -19.00
N ASP A 948 30.64 -19.34 -19.19
CA ASP A 948 29.27 -19.31 -18.67
C ASP A 948 29.02 -20.27 -17.48
N ASP A 949 30.09 -20.76 -16.87
CA ASP A 949 30.06 -21.60 -15.66
C ASP A 949 29.75 -20.76 -14.40
N GLU A 950 28.47 -20.38 -14.26
CA GLU A 950 27.98 -19.35 -13.32
C GLU A 950 28.26 -19.61 -11.83
N ASN A 951 28.60 -20.84 -11.44
CA ASN A 951 28.88 -21.22 -10.05
C ASN A 951 30.37 -21.55 -9.81
N LYS A 952 31.23 -21.44 -10.83
CA LYS A 952 32.66 -21.72 -10.71
C LYS A 952 33.35 -20.66 -9.86
N LEU A 953 33.76 -21.03 -8.65
CA LEU A 953 34.65 -20.22 -7.83
C LEU A 953 36.05 -20.19 -8.46
N LEU A 954 36.73 -19.04 -8.42
CA LEU A 954 38.04 -18.85 -9.01
C LEU A 954 39.16 -18.88 -7.94
N PRO A 955 40.27 -19.61 -8.15
CA PRO A 955 41.29 -19.80 -7.12
C PRO A 955 41.90 -18.51 -6.56
N GLY A 956 42.04 -18.41 -5.24
CA GLY A 956 42.67 -17.28 -4.55
C GLY A 956 41.82 -16.00 -4.47
N VAL A 957 40.59 -16.00 -4.99
CA VAL A 957 39.71 -14.82 -4.99
C VAL A 957 39.10 -14.56 -3.61
N ALA A 958 38.68 -15.61 -2.89
CA ALA A 958 38.15 -15.47 -1.54
C ALA A 958 39.22 -14.93 -0.57
N GLU A 959 40.46 -15.41 -0.69
CA GLU A 959 41.64 -14.97 0.06
C GLU A 959 41.97 -13.51 -0.23
N TYR A 960 41.93 -13.10 -1.50
CA TYR A 960 42.10 -11.70 -1.89
C TYR A 960 41.04 -10.79 -1.27
N PHE A 961 39.76 -11.18 -1.28
CA PHE A 961 38.69 -10.40 -0.65
C PHE A 961 38.80 -10.36 0.88
N LYS A 962 39.21 -11.45 1.54
CA LYS A 962 39.52 -11.48 2.98
C LYS A 962 40.68 -10.54 3.36
N ALA A 963 41.69 -10.43 2.50
CA ALA A 963 42.83 -9.51 2.70
C ALA A 963 42.49 -8.03 2.40
N TRP A 964 41.60 -7.76 1.44
CA TRP A 964 41.35 -6.43 0.87
C TRP A 964 41.06 -5.31 1.89
N PRO A 965 40.18 -5.45 2.90
CA PRO A 965 39.89 -4.36 3.84
C PRO A 965 41.14 -3.90 4.61
N LYS A 966 41.99 -4.85 5.01
CA LYS A 966 43.25 -4.56 5.71
C LYS A 966 44.26 -3.87 4.79
N SER A 967 44.39 -4.29 3.53
CA SER A 967 45.36 -3.71 2.59
C SER A 967 44.92 -2.36 2.01
N ASP A 968 43.65 -2.20 1.64
CA ASP A 968 43.19 -1.09 0.78
C ASP A 968 42.30 -0.07 1.47
N VAL A 969 41.65 -0.41 2.60
CA VAL A 969 40.66 0.49 3.21
C VAL A 969 41.21 1.21 4.44
N VAL A 970 41.13 2.55 4.43
CA VAL A 970 41.55 3.43 5.52
C VAL A 970 40.80 3.07 6.82
N ASP A 971 41.53 3.08 7.94
CA ASP A 971 41.02 2.82 9.30
C ASP A 971 40.24 1.51 9.51
N TRP A 972 40.53 0.46 8.73
CA TRP A 972 39.97 -0.89 8.99
C TRP A 972 40.25 -1.35 10.44
N PRO A 973 39.23 -1.78 11.22
CA PRO A 973 39.41 -2.04 12.66
C PRO A 973 40.35 -3.19 12.99
N SER A 974 40.33 -4.27 12.20
CA SER A 974 41.24 -5.42 12.39
C SER A 974 42.55 -5.16 11.67
N LYS A 975 43.55 -4.64 12.40
CA LYS A 975 44.88 -4.40 11.82
C LYS A 975 45.70 -5.68 11.64
N ASP A 976 45.44 -6.70 12.45
CA ASP A 976 46.24 -7.92 12.48
C ASP A 976 45.61 -9.09 11.69
N ASN A 977 44.30 -9.33 11.83
CA ASN A 977 43.60 -10.42 11.17
C ASN A 977 42.99 -10.01 9.82
N GLU A 978 42.82 -11.00 8.93
CA GLU A 978 41.98 -10.90 7.73
C GLU A 978 40.52 -10.57 8.08
N ALA A 979 39.78 -10.03 7.11
CA ALA A 979 38.36 -9.75 7.28
C ALA A 979 37.52 -11.04 7.14
N GLU A 980 36.43 -11.11 7.91
CA GLU A 980 35.51 -12.24 7.87
C GLU A 980 34.49 -12.08 6.73
N LEU A 981 34.25 -13.15 5.98
CA LEU A 981 33.16 -13.19 4.99
C LEU A 981 31.79 -13.25 5.70
N GLY A 982 30.73 -12.86 5.01
CA GLY A 982 29.36 -12.91 5.54
C GLY A 982 28.88 -14.32 5.88
N LEU A 983 29.31 -15.30 5.07
CA LEU A 983 29.09 -16.73 5.18
C LEU A 983 30.38 -17.46 4.76
N GLU A 984 30.41 -18.79 4.88
CA GLU A 984 31.52 -19.58 4.35
C GLU A 984 31.66 -19.45 2.82
N THR A 985 32.87 -19.69 2.32
CA THR A 985 33.18 -19.49 0.89
C THR A 985 32.30 -20.36 -0.01
N THR A 986 32.01 -21.59 0.40
CA THR A 986 31.13 -22.54 -0.32
C THR A 986 29.63 -22.27 -0.13
N GLU A 987 29.25 -21.39 0.79
CA GLU A 987 27.86 -21.07 1.16
C GLU A 987 27.42 -19.68 0.68
N GLY A 988 28.22 -19.02 -0.17
CA GLY A 988 27.92 -17.69 -0.71
C GLY A 988 28.61 -16.53 0.01
N GLY A 989 29.62 -16.77 0.85
CA GLY A 989 30.54 -15.72 1.30
C GLY A 989 31.32 -15.09 0.15
N ASN A 990 31.65 -15.91 -0.86
CA ASN A 990 32.15 -15.51 -2.17
C ASN A 990 31.37 -16.28 -3.24
N TRP A 991 31.05 -15.64 -4.36
CA TRP A 991 30.34 -16.25 -5.48
C TRP A 991 30.80 -15.68 -6.81
N THR A 992 30.43 -16.38 -7.88
CA THR A 992 30.51 -15.89 -9.25
C THR A 992 29.13 -15.66 -9.86
N GLY A 993 29.10 -14.91 -10.96
CA GLY A 993 27.91 -14.70 -11.78
C GLY A 993 28.30 -14.38 -13.21
N VAL A 994 27.48 -14.81 -14.17
CA VAL A 994 27.72 -14.57 -15.61
C VAL A 994 27.11 -13.24 -16.01
N GLU A 995 27.96 -12.26 -16.28
CA GLU A 995 27.55 -11.10 -17.03
C GLU A 995 27.56 -11.38 -18.54
N SER A 996 26.96 -10.48 -19.30
CA SER A 996 27.04 -10.47 -20.75
C SER A 996 28.08 -9.45 -21.20
N ASP A 997 28.97 -9.81 -22.11
CA ASP A 997 29.68 -8.87 -22.98
C ASP A 997 28.93 -8.73 -24.31
N SER A 998 28.97 -7.53 -24.89
CA SER A 998 28.39 -7.23 -26.21
C SER A 998 29.49 -6.81 -27.17
N ILE A 999 29.41 -7.25 -28.43
CA ILE A 999 30.46 -7.06 -29.44
C ILE A 999 30.87 -5.58 -29.67
N ASP A 1000 29.98 -4.62 -29.38
CA ASP A 1000 30.21 -3.19 -29.51
C ASP A 1000 30.04 -2.39 -28.19
N ALA A 1001 30.00 -3.10 -27.05
CA ALA A 1001 29.80 -2.58 -25.68
C ALA A 1001 28.42 -1.95 -25.35
N PHE A 1002 27.42 -2.15 -26.21
CA PHE A 1002 26.04 -1.66 -26.01
C PHE A 1002 25.00 -2.79 -26.03
N PRO A 1003 23.92 -2.68 -25.23
CA PRO A 1003 22.83 -3.65 -25.26
C PRO A 1003 22.10 -3.66 -26.60
N PHE A 1004 21.31 -4.71 -26.82
CA PHE A 1004 20.37 -4.83 -27.91
C PHE A 1004 18.96 -4.71 -27.33
N VAL A 1005 18.28 -3.61 -27.66
CA VAL A 1005 16.97 -3.24 -27.14
C VAL A 1005 16.03 -2.89 -28.30
N GLY A 1006 14.85 -3.52 -28.35
CA GLY A 1006 13.84 -3.25 -29.39
C GLY A 1006 13.29 -4.50 -30.04
N ALA A 1007 12.59 -4.35 -31.17
CA ALA A 1007 12.15 -5.51 -31.97
C ALA A 1007 13.35 -6.27 -32.54
N VAL A 1008 13.26 -7.61 -32.58
CA VAL A 1008 14.27 -8.45 -33.24
C VAL A 1008 14.06 -8.35 -34.76
N PRO A 1009 15.08 -7.95 -35.55
CA PRO A 1009 14.99 -7.91 -37.00
C PRO A 1009 14.52 -9.23 -37.59
N ASP A 1010 13.72 -9.14 -38.64
CA ASP A 1010 13.17 -10.27 -39.41
C ASP A 1010 12.33 -11.29 -38.60
N ARG A 1011 12.03 -11.02 -37.31
CA ARG A 1011 11.16 -11.85 -36.44
C ARG A 1011 9.96 -11.07 -35.88
N PRO A 1012 8.83 -10.98 -36.61
CA PRO A 1012 7.62 -10.31 -36.14
C PRO A 1012 7.14 -10.84 -34.78
N GLY A 1013 6.84 -9.94 -33.85
CA GLY A 1013 6.42 -10.28 -32.50
C GLY A 1013 7.54 -10.65 -31.51
N HIS A 1014 8.80 -10.73 -31.94
CA HIS A 1014 9.95 -10.92 -31.05
C HIS A 1014 10.56 -9.57 -30.68
N ILE A 1015 10.80 -9.35 -29.39
CA ILE A 1015 11.43 -8.16 -28.83
C ILE A 1015 12.61 -8.63 -27.96
N VAL A 1016 13.73 -7.91 -27.96
CA VAL A 1016 14.92 -8.21 -27.17
C VAL A 1016 15.28 -7.07 -26.23
N ALA A 1017 15.79 -7.41 -25.06
CA ALA A 1017 16.46 -6.51 -24.12
C ALA A 1017 17.60 -7.29 -23.44
N ALA A 1018 18.77 -7.31 -24.07
CA ALA A 1018 19.87 -8.19 -23.69
C ALA A 1018 21.25 -7.59 -24.02
N GLY A 1019 22.32 -8.15 -23.45
CA GLY A 1019 23.70 -7.73 -23.75
C GLY A 1019 24.14 -6.48 -22.97
N PHE A 1020 23.71 -6.35 -21.70
CA PHE A 1020 23.91 -5.12 -20.91
C PHE A 1020 25.36 -4.79 -20.50
N ASN A 1021 26.36 -5.55 -20.97
CA ASN A 1021 27.79 -5.26 -20.83
C ASN A 1021 28.31 -5.01 -19.41
N GLY A 1022 27.88 -5.84 -18.44
CA GLY A 1022 28.16 -5.66 -17.01
C GLY A 1022 27.49 -4.44 -16.36
N HIS A 1023 26.76 -3.63 -17.14
CA HIS A 1023 26.34 -2.27 -16.78
C HIS A 1023 24.81 -2.11 -16.84
N GLY A 1024 24.09 -3.13 -16.37
CA GLY A 1024 22.63 -3.23 -16.51
C GLY A 1024 21.83 -2.23 -15.68
N MET A 1025 22.23 -1.97 -14.43
CA MET A 1025 21.47 -1.10 -13.51
C MET A 1025 21.21 0.32 -14.08
N PRO A 1026 22.22 1.08 -14.57
CA PRO A 1026 22.00 2.40 -15.17
C PRO A 1026 21.53 2.35 -16.66
N ARG A 1027 20.99 1.21 -17.12
CA ARG A 1027 20.49 1.02 -18.50
C ARG A 1027 19.11 0.36 -18.57
N ILE A 1028 18.73 -0.45 -17.59
CA ILE A 1028 17.58 -1.37 -17.70
C ILE A 1028 16.22 -0.67 -17.63
N LEU A 1029 16.04 0.33 -16.76
CA LEU A 1029 14.73 0.92 -16.49
C LEU A 1029 14.19 1.70 -17.69
N LEU A 1030 15.00 2.56 -18.32
CA LEU A 1030 14.58 3.30 -19.51
C LEU A 1030 14.56 2.41 -20.77
N SER A 1031 15.37 1.34 -20.81
CA SER A 1031 15.25 0.31 -21.86
C SER A 1031 13.92 -0.45 -21.78
N ALA A 1032 13.47 -0.82 -20.58
CA ALA A 1032 12.16 -1.43 -20.35
C ALA A 1032 11.01 -0.47 -20.72
N ALA A 1033 11.14 0.80 -20.37
CA ALA A 1033 10.19 1.85 -20.72
C ALA A 1033 10.09 2.05 -22.25
N TYR A 1034 11.18 1.91 -23.00
CA TYR A 1034 11.20 1.99 -24.46
C TYR A 1034 10.51 0.80 -25.15
N ILE A 1035 10.72 -0.44 -24.68
CA ILE A 1035 10.13 -1.63 -25.31
C ILE A 1035 8.64 -1.82 -25.01
N THR A 1036 8.13 -1.26 -23.91
CA THR A 1036 6.73 -1.40 -23.49
C THR A 1036 5.73 -0.90 -24.56
N PRO A 1037 5.89 0.31 -25.13
CA PRO A 1037 5.22 0.75 -26.36
C PRO A 1037 5.19 -0.26 -27.52
N LEU A 1038 6.29 -0.98 -27.75
CA LEU A 1038 6.42 -1.94 -28.85
C LEU A 1038 5.58 -3.20 -28.59
N VAL A 1039 5.62 -3.72 -27.35
CA VAL A 1039 4.78 -4.85 -26.90
C VAL A 1039 3.30 -4.51 -27.06
N LEU A 1040 2.87 -3.34 -26.58
CA LEU A 1040 1.46 -2.92 -26.62
C LEU A 1040 0.97 -2.70 -28.06
N LYS A 1041 1.83 -2.13 -28.92
CA LYS A 1041 1.55 -1.98 -30.37
C LYS A 1041 1.38 -3.34 -31.07
N GLU A 1042 2.26 -4.31 -30.78
CA GLU A 1042 2.19 -5.67 -31.35
C GLU A 1042 0.93 -6.43 -30.91
N LEU A 1043 0.46 -6.17 -29.69
CA LEU A 1043 -0.79 -6.71 -29.17
C LEU A 1043 -2.04 -6.00 -29.70
N GLY A 1044 -1.90 -4.86 -30.39
CA GLY A 1044 -3.01 -4.02 -30.84
C GLY A 1044 -3.75 -3.30 -29.70
N VAL A 1045 -3.09 -3.12 -28.55
CA VAL A 1045 -3.65 -2.43 -27.39
C VAL A 1045 -3.45 -0.92 -27.57
N ASN A 1046 -4.51 -0.13 -27.41
CA ASN A 1046 -4.40 1.32 -27.33
C ASN A 1046 -3.76 1.70 -25.99
N TRP A 1047 -2.74 2.55 -26.03
CA TRP A 1047 -1.99 3.01 -24.86
C TRP A 1047 -1.58 4.47 -25.01
N THR A 1048 -1.37 5.13 -23.88
CA THR A 1048 -0.73 6.45 -23.78
C THR A 1048 0.54 6.30 -22.97
N ALA A 1049 1.62 7.00 -23.33
CA ALA A 1049 2.87 6.95 -22.58
C ALA A 1049 2.63 7.38 -21.12
N PRO A 1050 3.18 6.67 -20.11
CA PRO A 1050 3.19 7.18 -18.75
C PRO A 1050 3.98 8.49 -18.71
N LYS A 1051 3.39 9.55 -18.13
CA LYS A 1051 4.04 10.87 -17.99
C LYS A 1051 5.40 10.79 -17.29
N LEU A 1052 5.57 9.80 -16.40
CA LEU A 1052 6.84 9.50 -15.74
C LEU A 1052 7.97 9.25 -16.76
N VAL A 1053 7.69 8.58 -17.88
CA VAL A 1053 8.67 8.21 -18.90
C VAL A 1053 8.94 9.34 -19.89
N GLU A 1054 7.92 10.15 -20.19
CA GLU A 1054 7.94 11.21 -21.22
C GLU A 1054 9.04 12.27 -21.00
N LYS A 1055 9.45 12.50 -19.74
CA LYS A 1055 10.47 13.49 -19.36
C LYS A 1055 11.93 13.01 -19.48
N TYR A 1056 12.19 11.72 -19.72
CA TYR A 1056 13.56 11.20 -19.80
C TYR A 1056 14.12 11.21 -21.23
N PRO A 1057 15.45 11.26 -21.42
CA PRO A 1057 16.06 11.17 -22.73
C PRO A 1057 15.68 9.88 -23.47
N PRO A 1058 15.41 9.94 -24.79
CA PRO A 1058 15.07 8.76 -25.59
C PRO A 1058 16.18 7.71 -25.55
N LEU A 1059 15.83 6.46 -25.86
CA LEU A 1059 16.80 5.38 -25.96
C LEU A 1059 17.90 5.73 -26.98
N PRO A 1060 19.20 5.66 -26.62
CA PRO A 1060 20.28 6.04 -27.53
C PRO A 1060 20.36 5.11 -28.74
N GLU A 1061 20.65 5.66 -29.92
CA GLU A 1061 20.78 4.90 -31.18
C GLU A 1061 21.67 3.64 -31.05
N PRO A 1062 22.83 3.65 -30.35
CA PRO A 1062 23.66 2.46 -30.18
C PRO A 1062 23.03 1.33 -29.36
N PHE A 1063 21.93 1.57 -28.62
CA PHE A 1063 21.23 0.53 -27.86
C PHE A 1063 20.16 -0.17 -28.73
N ILE A 1064 19.72 0.47 -29.83
CA ILE A 1064 18.60 -0.02 -30.64
C ILE A 1064 19.03 -1.25 -31.45
N ALA A 1065 18.21 -2.31 -31.43
CA ALA A 1065 18.45 -3.56 -32.16
C ALA A 1065 18.05 -3.45 -33.66
N THR A 1066 18.63 -2.51 -34.41
CA THR A 1066 18.30 -2.33 -35.83
C THR A 1066 18.88 -3.44 -36.73
N ALA A 1067 18.23 -3.71 -37.86
CA ALA A 1067 18.70 -4.67 -38.86
C ALA A 1067 20.08 -4.28 -39.43
N GLU A 1068 20.35 -2.97 -39.54
CA GLU A 1068 21.62 -2.42 -39.99
C GLU A 1068 22.72 -2.68 -38.97
N ARG A 1069 22.47 -2.39 -37.68
CA ARG A 1069 23.43 -2.63 -36.59
C ARG A 1069 23.76 -4.12 -36.47
N ILE A 1070 22.75 -4.99 -36.43
CA ILE A 1070 22.96 -6.44 -36.32
C ILE A 1070 23.76 -6.97 -37.53
N ARG A 1071 23.38 -6.62 -38.77
CA ARG A 1071 24.11 -7.07 -39.97
C ARG A 1071 25.54 -6.54 -40.04
N ALA A 1072 25.79 -5.29 -39.62
CA ALA A 1072 27.14 -4.75 -39.58
C ALA A 1072 28.01 -5.48 -38.54
N LEU A 1073 27.52 -5.59 -37.30
CA LEU A 1073 28.25 -6.21 -36.20
C LEU A 1073 28.46 -7.73 -36.38
N GLN A 1074 27.60 -8.42 -37.12
CA GLN A 1074 27.81 -9.83 -37.47
C GLN A 1074 29.11 -10.08 -38.25
N THR A 1075 29.67 -9.07 -38.91
CA THR A 1075 30.97 -9.19 -39.61
C THR A 1075 32.19 -8.93 -38.72
N ALA A 1076 32.00 -8.57 -37.45
CA ALA A 1076 33.09 -8.33 -36.52
C ALA A 1076 33.79 -9.64 -36.12
N ASP A 1077 35.13 -9.62 -36.11
CA ASP A 1077 35.93 -10.72 -35.58
C ASP A 1077 35.90 -10.71 -34.05
N ALA A 1078 34.90 -11.43 -33.51
CA ALA A 1078 34.74 -11.57 -32.09
C ALA A 1078 35.88 -12.38 -31.44
N ASN A 1079 36.61 -13.21 -32.19
CA ASN A 1079 37.75 -13.96 -31.63
C ASN A 1079 38.96 -13.04 -31.46
N ALA A 1080 39.21 -12.12 -32.39
CA ALA A 1080 40.20 -11.06 -32.18
C ALA A 1080 39.88 -10.22 -30.93
N GLY A 1081 38.61 -9.92 -30.66
CA GLY A 1081 38.18 -9.23 -29.43
C GLY A 1081 38.46 -10.04 -28.15
N TYR A 1082 38.23 -11.36 -28.18
CA TYR A 1082 38.58 -12.27 -27.08
C TYR A 1082 40.09 -12.32 -26.82
N GLU A 1083 40.88 -12.58 -27.87
CA GLU A 1083 42.35 -12.65 -27.76
C GLU A 1083 42.95 -11.32 -27.30
N ALA A 1084 42.39 -10.18 -27.72
CA ALA A 1084 42.79 -8.86 -27.23
C ALA A 1084 42.52 -8.69 -25.71
N SER A 1085 41.36 -9.14 -25.22
CA SER A 1085 41.02 -9.12 -23.80
C SER A 1085 41.92 -10.04 -22.97
N VAL A 1086 42.11 -11.29 -23.43
CA VAL A 1086 43.03 -12.26 -22.82
C VAL A 1086 44.44 -11.70 -22.73
N LYS A 1087 44.96 -11.17 -23.84
CA LYS A 1087 46.29 -10.56 -23.90
C LYS A 1087 46.42 -9.35 -22.97
N GLY A 1088 45.42 -8.46 -22.94
CA GLY A 1088 45.41 -7.28 -22.08
C GLY A 1088 45.53 -7.64 -20.60
N HIS A 1089 44.71 -8.59 -20.12
CA HIS A 1089 44.83 -9.11 -18.76
C HIS A 1089 46.19 -9.79 -18.51
N GLY A 1090 46.69 -10.58 -19.45
CA GLY A 1090 48.03 -11.21 -19.35
C GLY A 1090 49.20 -10.22 -19.41
N GLU A 1091 49.01 -9.00 -19.90
CA GLU A 1091 49.96 -7.89 -19.80
C GLU A 1091 49.86 -7.21 -18.42
N SER A 1092 48.65 -6.93 -17.93
CA SER A 1092 48.42 -6.43 -16.58
C SER A 1092 48.94 -7.37 -15.48
N ALA A 1093 48.80 -8.68 -15.65
CA ALA A 1093 49.28 -9.71 -14.73
C ALA A 1093 50.81 -9.70 -14.51
N LYS A 1094 51.58 -9.06 -15.40
CA LYS A 1094 53.03 -8.88 -15.27
C LYS A 1094 53.41 -7.63 -14.44
N LYS A 1095 52.45 -6.73 -14.19
CA LYS A 1095 52.66 -5.49 -13.42
C LYS A 1095 52.76 -5.80 -11.92
N THR A 1096 53.41 -4.93 -11.17
CA THR A 1096 53.75 -5.14 -9.74
C THR A 1096 52.52 -5.37 -8.86
N PHE A 1097 51.45 -4.60 -9.05
CA PHE A 1097 50.20 -4.70 -8.28
C PHE A 1097 49.45 -6.04 -8.47
N CYS A 1098 49.68 -6.77 -9.57
CA CYS A 1098 49.16 -8.13 -9.74
C CYS A 1098 50.05 -9.19 -9.07
N ASN A 1099 51.26 -8.84 -8.62
CA ASN A 1099 52.25 -9.77 -8.07
C ASN A 1099 52.58 -9.50 -6.57
N GLU A 1100 51.78 -8.66 -5.92
CA GLU A 1100 51.75 -8.59 -4.44
C GLU A 1100 51.33 -9.94 -3.85
N GLU A 1101 51.80 -10.30 -2.65
CA GLU A 1101 51.53 -11.63 -2.07
C GLU A 1101 50.02 -11.96 -2.01
N ARG A 1102 49.21 -10.96 -1.65
CA ARG A 1102 47.73 -11.06 -1.61
C ARG A 1102 47.08 -11.38 -2.96
N CYS A 1103 47.75 -11.13 -4.07
CA CYS A 1103 47.27 -11.42 -5.43
C CYS A 1103 47.68 -12.83 -5.92
N LEU A 1104 48.55 -13.53 -5.16
CA LEU A 1104 49.20 -14.78 -5.56
C LEU A 1104 48.73 -16.00 -4.77
N PHE A 1105 47.66 -15.91 -3.98
CA PHE A 1105 47.07 -17.04 -3.26
C PHE A 1105 46.73 -18.24 -4.16
N TRP A 1106 46.37 -18.00 -5.43
CA TRP A 1106 46.12 -19.04 -6.42
C TRP A 1106 47.32 -19.94 -6.76
N LYS A 1107 48.54 -19.56 -6.34
CA LYS A 1107 49.78 -20.35 -6.51
C LYS A 1107 50.14 -21.18 -5.26
N LYS A 1108 49.43 -21.00 -4.15
CA LYS A 1108 49.62 -21.74 -2.89
C LYS A 1108 48.71 -22.96 -2.86
#